data_AF-A0A176WY16-F1
#
_entry.id   AF-A0A176WY16-F1
#
_cell.length_a   1.000
_cell.length_b   1.000
_cell.length_c   1.000
_cell.angle_alpha   90.00
_cell.angle_beta   90.00
_cell.angle_gamma   90.00
#
_symmetry.space_group_name_H-M   'P 1'
#
loop_
_entity.id
_entity.type
_entity.pdbx_description
1 polymer ?
#
loop_
_entity_poly.entity_id
_entity_poly.type
_entity_poly.pdbx_seq_one_letter_code
_entity_poly.pdbx_strand_id
1 'polypeptide(L)'
;MATKLPGLSGNDDILARAGATANTGRVVTNYQPPRTPGLRPVAAPVDMYARPERAPIDNRLADLADALGSLNPALQRYAQAEKQQDDELLPARLAQRYSGRTAEEQLEMMKNDPDMKSTMGQRLIASHAGRSVAEQVAQNVISQYENGFDKENGDIDAFLNEAQRKAIEANPNNPFFAQEFSTVFGPIAGKLKEQQLSYKTKATEDRVQETVHGSWLGTVKAGIAAGNDPSAIATALRQSYDANKDLLFVDYKDQDKAMVGVMQSLTMGMEREPGNAKRYLEVIKEIATQDRTGSDGTKIGTLLDSAALGPDVAKLLAAADDQYGKIRDRETTYAKQDFWMQAENGNLDKDRLQEFWDNPDNKGAITEAERRGLEQQDFTAKQAKSNALLKAGAKAQAQQAKKVILDGALLAGDKQGLPWLTPQKYVDENGEEKTVTVEQQREAAVQQFLDREQRELQRKGSSEAAADESFNRTVAWLSANGAKHPQWEATIKAGAVAMNAVMAGGEIPENAKKGFELYRRLVERAPQLAFSMSDEAARTQYDVAKTLVESGTLSEDRALVTAAEYSRDPSKFNSPTASLRSEEIRKTLSDFEGGWISGFGEMKNPEVVSTDIQKLADVYVKAAGLPADRALERASEAARRNYTNINGWAVRTGDRAIPPDFSELATDFIHNWAKDNAERLGIDPDDLSILPLTNSATNWRIVQADGLPIDLGADTILTTADLYQMKQVKREREERRIEVESQERYEPMVTLPSLGITIGKPKLSGYSKDEVKRIREEGQKALTAPQRGSGGW
;
A
#
# COMPACT_ATOMS: atom_id res chain seq x y z
N MET A 1 -14.56 -35.13 -43.80
CA MET A 1 -15.75 -35.82 -43.25
C MET A 1 -15.96 -35.37 -41.81
N ALA A 2 -17.16 -35.49 -41.25
CA ALA A 2 -17.49 -35.59 -39.81
C ALA A 2 -16.81 -34.63 -38.78
N THR A 3 -17.50 -33.87 -37.91
CA THR A 3 -18.94 -33.55 -37.76
C THR A 3 -19.05 -32.25 -36.95
N LYS A 4 -20.04 -31.38 -37.19
CA LYS A 4 -20.33 -30.25 -36.29
C LYS A 4 -21.29 -30.67 -35.18
N LEU A 5 -20.98 -30.32 -33.92
CA LEU A 5 -21.92 -30.35 -32.80
C LEU A 5 -22.55 -28.96 -32.58
N PRO A 6 -23.87 -28.84 -32.36
CA PRO A 6 -24.54 -27.59 -32.02
C PRO A 6 -24.62 -27.38 -30.49
N GLY A 7 -24.83 -26.13 -30.06
CA GLY A 7 -25.24 -25.85 -28.66
C GLY A 7 -24.31 -24.98 -27.82
N LEU A 8 -23.79 -23.88 -28.36
CA LEU A 8 -23.20 -22.79 -27.56
C LEU A 8 -23.68 -21.42 -28.08
N SER A 9 -24.77 -20.92 -27.47
CA SER A 9 -25.21 -19.53 -27.55
C SER A 9 -25.38 -19.03 -26.12
N GLY A 10 -24.52 -18.11 -25.70
CA GLY A 10 -24.65 -17.48 -24.39
C GLY A 10 -25.82 -16.50 -24.39
N ASN A 11 -26.60 -16.50 -23.30
CA ASN A 11 -27.50 -15.42 -22.96
C ASN A 11 -27.00 -14.79 -21.66
N ASP A 12 -26.46 -13.58 -21.74
CA ASP A 12 -26.80 -12.59 -20.73
C ASP A 12 -28.31 -12.32 -20.85
N ASP A 13 -29.08 -12.44 -19.76
CA ASP A 13 -29.98 -11.35 -19.39
C ASP A 13 -30.71 -11.53 -18.03
N ILE A 14 -30.93 -10.36 -17.40
CA ILE A 14 -32.08 -9.98 -16.56
C ILE A 14 -32.41 -10.81 -15.29
N LEU A 15 -32.06 -10.16 -14.18
CA LEU A 15 -32.78 -10.16 -12.90
C LEU A 15 -34.31 -10.00 -13.06
N ALA A 16 -35.13 -11.02 -12.73
CA ALA A 16 -36.47 -10.83 -12.11
C ALA A 16 -37.18 -12.15 -11.71
N ARG A 17 -38.03 -12.06 -10.68
CA ARG A 17 -39.05 -13.06 -10.22
C ARG A 17 -38.44 -14.32 -9.56
N ALA A 18 -38.89 -14.83 -8.41
CA ALA A 18 -40.13 -14.68 -7.64
C ALA A 18 -41.40 -15.35 -8.25
N GLY A 19 -41.50 -16.68 -8.10
CA GLY A 19 -42.78 -17.40 -7.95
C GLY A 19 -43.13 -17.55 -6.45
N ALA A 20 -44.37 -17.74 -5.99
CA ALA A 20 -45.54 -18.46 -6.54
C ALA A 20 -45.32 -19.99 -6.58
N THR A 21 -46.24 -20.86 -6.13
CA THR A 21 -47.59 -20.75 -5.49
C THR A 21 -47.98 -22.12 -4.88
N ALA A 22 -48.93 -22.34 -3.97
CA ALA A 22 -49.88 -21.49 -3.21
C ALA A 22 -49.99 -22.02 -1.73
N ASN A 23 -51.10 -22.33 -1.03
CA ASN A 23 -52.56 -22.30 -1.30
C ASN A 23 -53.44 -22.30 -0.01
N THR A 24 -54.73 -21.99 -0.16
CA THR A 24 -55.90 -22.28 0.72
C THR A 24 -55.78 -22.25 2.26
N GLY A 25 -56.42 -21.25 2.89
CA GLY A 25 -56.84 -21.29 4.29
C GLY A 25 -57.78 -20.13 4.65
N ARG A 26 -59.08 -20.40 4.90
CA ARG A 26 -60.06 -19.36 5.26
C ARG A 26 -59.87 -18.92 6.72
N VAL A 27 -59.69 -17.62 6.94
CA VAL A 27 -59.88 -17.02 8.27
C VAL A 27 -61.38 -16.98 8.58
N VAL A 28 -61.78 -17.55 9.71
CA VAL A 28 -63.14 -17.45 10.27
C VAL A 28 -63.05 -16.76 11.62
N THR A 29 -63.82 -15.70 11.79
CA THR A 29 -63.85 -14.89 13.03
C THR A 29 -64.58 -15.64 14.16
N ASN A 30 -63.89 -15.92 15.26
CA ASN A 30 -64.50 -16.37 16.52
C ASN A 30 -64.33 -15.30 17.61
N TYR A 31 -65.20 -14.30 17.57
CA TYR A 31 -65.29 -13.27 18.61
C TYR A 31 -66.13 -13.81 19.78
N GLN A 32 -65.50 -14.22 20.88
CA GLN A 32 -66.20 -14.68 22.09
C GLN A 32 -66.38 -13.50 23.07
N PRO A 33 -67.61 -13.03 23.34
CA PRO A 33 -67.84 -11.99 24.32
C PRO A 33 -67.67 -12.50 25.76
N PRO A 34 -67.22 -11.66 26.71
CA PRO A 34 -67.13 -12.03 28.11
C PRO A 34 -68.52 -12.33 28.68
N ARG A 35 -68.66 -13.49 29.36
CA ARG A 35 -69.92 -13.90 29.99
C ARG A 35 -70.12 -13.15 31.31
N THR A 36 -71.22 -12.41 31.41
CA THR A 36 -71.69 -11.83 32.68
C THR A 36 -72.20 -12.91 33.64
N PRO A 37 -72.01 -12.77 34.96
CA PRO A 37 -72.61 -13.67 35.95
C PRO A 37 -74.14 -13.54 35.96
N GLY A 38 -74.85 -14.64 35.72
CA GLY A 38 -76.32 -14.66 35.74
C GLY A 38 -76.87 -14.76 37.16
N LEU A 39 -77.38 -13.65 37.71
CA LEU A 39 -78.18 -13.67 38.93
C LEU A 39 -79.46 -14.49 38.71
N ARG A 40 -79.68 -15.52 39.54
CA ARG A 40 -80.95 -16.26 39.62
C ARG A 40 -81.76 -15.78 40.82
N PRO A 41 -83.06 -15.48 40.68
CA PRO A 41 -83.89 -15.08 41.80
C PRO A 41 -84.22 -16.26 42.70
N VAL A 42 -84.25 -16.02 44.01
CA VAL A 42 -84.90 -16.89 45.00
C VAL A 42 -85.95 -16.04 45.70
N ALA A 43 -87.23 -16.34 45.46
CA ALA A 43 -88.33 -15.65 46.12
C ALA A 43 -88.52 -16.20 47.54
N ALA A 44 -88.48 -15.34 48.54
CA ALA A 44 -88.91 -15.69 49.89
C ALA A 44 -90.46 -15.71 49.96
N PRO A 45 -91.09 -16.66 50.69
CA PRO A 45 -92.52 -16.65 50.91
C PRO A 45 -92.95 -15.45 51.76
N VAL A 46 -94.13 -14.89 51.47
CA VAL A 46 -94.78 -13.87 52.32
C VAL A 46 -95.78 -14.59 53.22
N ASP A 47 -95.50 -14.62 54.53
CA ASP A 47 -96.49 -14.98 55.53
C ASP A 47 -97.36 -13.76 55.88
N MET A 48 -98.66 -13.97 56.06
CA MET A 48 -99.63 -12.94 56.41
C MET A 48 -100.21 -13.13 57.81
N TYR A 49 -100.67 -12.02 58.40
CA TYR A 49 -101.46 -11.90 59.63
C TYR A 49 -100.76 -12.12 60.99
N ALA A 50 -100.52 -10.99 61.67
CA ALA A 50 -100.64 -10.87 63.12
C ALA A 50 -101.71 -9.80 63.44
N ARG A 51 -102.35 -9.88 64.62
CA ARG A 51 -103.51 -9.04 64.99
C ARG A 51 -103.12 -7.71 65.66
N PRO A 52 -103.96 -6.67 65.58
CA PRO A 52 -103.86 -5.49 66.44
C PRO A 52 -104.44 -5.75 67.83
N GLU A 53 -103.84 -5.15 68.87
CA GLU A 53 -104.39 -5.08 70.22
C GLU A 53 -105.02 -3.70 70.53
N ARG A 54 -105.70 -3.58 71.68
CA ARG A 54 -106.67 -2.51 71.98
C ARG A 54 -106.09 -1.37 72.82
N ALA A 55 -106.55 -0.15 72.55
CA ALA A 55 -106.31 1.02 73.41
C ALA A 55 -107.30 1.09 74.60
N PRO A 56 -106.85 1.45 75.82
CA PRO A 56 -107.74 1.73 76.96
C PRO A 56 -107.90 3.23 77.27
N ILE A 57 -109.10 3.75 76.95
CA ILE A 57 -109.95 4.70 77.72
C ILE A 57 -109.29 5.92 78.40
N ASP A 58 -109.78 7.11 78.01
CA ASP A 58 -109.50 8.43 78.59
C ASP A 58 -110.12 8.71 79.98
N ASN A 59 -109.47 9.56 80.79
CA ASN A 59 -110.04 10.22 81.99
C ASN A 59 -109.76 11.76 82.01
N ARG A 60 -109.70 12.37 80.82
CA ARG A 60 -109.20 13.73 80.46
C ARG A 60 -109.51 14.93 81.36
N LEU A 61 -110.47 14.85 82.28
CA LEU A 61 -110.88 15.97 83.14
C LEU A 61 -110.16 15.95 84.51
N ALA A 62 -109.65 14.80 84.95
CA ALA A 62 -108.68 14.74 86.05
C ALA A 62 -107.27 15.13 85.56
N ASP A 63 -106.85 14.52 84.44
CA ASP A 63 -105.53 14.74 83.83
C ASP A 63 -105.27 16.23 83.50
N LEU A 64 -106.31 16.99 83.14
CA LEU A 64 -106.22 18.43 82.84
C LEU A 64 -105.87 19.28 84.07
N ALA A 65 -106.28 18.87 85.28
CA ALA A 65 -105.97 19.59 86.52
C ALA A 65 -104.49 19.41 86.91
N ASP A 66 -103.97 18.18 86.82
CA ASP A 66 -102.55 17.90 87.07
C ASP A 66 -101.64 18.45 85.96
N ALA A 67 -102.10 18.43 84.69
CA ALA A 67 -101.37 19.01 83.57
C ALA A 67 -101.01 20.48 83.79
N LEU A 68 -101.95 21.28 84.32
CA LEU A 68 -101.73 22.70 84.61
C LEU A 68 -100.76 22.95 85.78
N GLY A 69 -100.63 22.01 86.73
CA GLY A 69 -99.59 22.07 87.76
C GLY A 69 -98.19 21.66 87.27
N SER A 70 -98.11 20.88 86.19
CA SER A 70 -96.87 20.24 85.72
C SER A 70 -96.00 21.06 84.74
N LEU A 71 -96.47 22.23 84.30
CA LEU A 71 -95.90 22.99 83.17
C LEU A 71 -94.42 23.40 83.32
N ASN A 72 -93.93 23.65 84.54
CA ASN A 72 -92.55 24.12 84.74
C ASN A 72 -91.49 22.99 84.60
N PRO A 73 -91.58 21.83 85.30
CA PRO A 73 -90.67 20.71 85.06
C PRO A 73 -90.82 20.08 83.67
N ALA A 74 -92.02 20.10 83.08
CA ALA A 74 -92.28 19.55 81.75
C ALA A 74 -91.47 20.28 80.67
N LEU A 75 -91.40 21.62 80.72
CA LEU A 75 -90.59 22.42 79.77
C LEU A 75 -89.09 22.15 79.90
N GLN A 76 -88.57 21.94 81.12
CA GLN A 76 -87.16 21.57 81.31
C GLN A 76 -86.84 20.17 80.78
N ARG A 77 -87.74 19.19 81.00
CA ARG A 77 -87.59 17.84 80.43
C ARG A 77 -87.72 17.84 78.91
N TYR A 78 -88.63 18.63 78.35
CA TYR A 78 -88.75 18.84 76.91
C TYR A 78 -87.43 19.40 76.34
N ALA A 79 -86.88 20.48 76.91
CA ALA A 79 -85.62 21.07 76.44
C ALA A 79 -84.38 20.15 76.61
N GLN A 80 -84.41 19.19 77.54
CA GLN A 80 -83.38 18.15 77.65
C GLN A 80 -83.57 17.00 76.65
N ALA A 81 -84.80 16.54 76.46
CA ALA A 81 -85.14 15.50 75.49
C ALA A 81 -84.94 15.97 74.05
N GLU A 82 -85.33 17.22 73.74
CA GLU A 82 -85.10 17.88 72.45
C GLU A 82 -83.60 17.98 72.15
N LYS A 83 -82.76 18.35 73.14
CA LYS A 83 -81.30 18.30 73.00
C LYS A 83 -80.74 16.89 72.74
N GLN A 84 -81.17 15.89 73.50
CA GLN A 84 -80.70 14.51 73.32
C GLN A 84 -81.13 13.96 71.95
N GLN A 85 -82.36 14.26 71.53
CA GLN A 85 -82.89 13.88 70.23
C GLN A 85 -82.18 14.63 69.09
N ASP A 86 -81.79 15.89 69.27
CA ASP A 86 -80.95 16.61 68.30
C ASP A 86 -79.55 16.00 68.20
N ASP A 87 -78.88 15.74 69.34
CA ASP A 87 -77.53 15.16 69.39
C ASP A 87 -77.49 13.73 68.81
N GLU A 88 -78.50 12.88 69.05
CA GLU A 88 -78.60 11.53 68.47
C GLU A 88 -78.98 11.54 66.99
N LEU A 89 -79.83 12.48 66.54
CA LEU A 89 -80.20 12.61 65.12
C LEU A 89 -79.18 13.46 64.32
N LEU A 90 -78.19 14.07 64.97
CA LEU A 90 -77.14 14.84 64.29
C LEU A 90 -76.35 13.96 63.30
N PRO A 91 -75.74 12.82 63.70
CA PRO A 91 -74.91 12.03 62.79
C PRO A 91 -75.69 11.50 61.59
N ALA A 92 -76.96 11.12 61.79
CA ALA A 92 -77.83 10.66 60.71
C ALA A 92 -78.18 11.79 59.71
N ARG A 93 -78.60 12.97 60.20
CA ARG A 93 -78.90 14.14 59.35
C ARG A 93 -77.67 14.60 58.58
N LEU A 94 -76.51 14.61 59.23
CA LEU A 94 -75.25 15.05 58.62
C LEU A 94 -74.74 14.02 57.59
N ALA A 95 -74.80 12.71 57.89
CA ALA A 95 -74.50 11.67 56.90
C ALA A 95 -75.40 11.79 55.66
N GLN A 96 -76.70 12.06 55.84
CA GLN A 96 -77.62 12.30 54.71
C GLN A 96 -77.34 13.62 53.98
N ARG A 97 -76.91 14.68 54.68
CA ARG A 97 -76.61 16.01 54.11
C ARG A 97 -75.31 16.03 53.30
N TYR A 98 -74.31 15.21 53.64
CA TYR A 98 -72.99 15.18 52.98
C TYR A 98 -72.74 13.98 52.07
N SER A 99 -73.56 12.92 52.16
CA SER A 99 -73.55 11.76 51.26
C SER A 99 -73.47 12.17 49.78
N GLY A 100 -72.51 11.59 49.05
CA GLY A 100 -72.36 11.74 47.60
C GLY A 100 -71.61 12.98 47.11
N ARG A 101 -71.05 13.81 48.01
CA ARG A 101 -70.16 14.94 47.64
C ARG A 101 -68.68 14.59 47.80
N THR A 102 -67.79 15.33 47.13
CA THR A 102 -66.35 15.18 47.28
C THR A 102 -65.88 15.62 48.68
N ALA A 103 -64.72 15.13 49.13
CA ALA A 103 -64.22 15.43 50.48
C ALA A 103 -64.02 16.93 50.74
N GLU A 104 -63.64 17.70 49.71
CA GLU A 104 -63.44 19.15 49.79
C GLU A 104 -64.77 19.91 49.90
N GLU A 105 -65.75 19.59 49.06
CA GLU A 105 -67.12 20.14 49.14
C GLU A 105 -67.76 19.84 50.50
N GLN A 106 -67.59 18.61 51.03
CA GLN A 106 -68.07 18.26 52.37
C GLN A 106 -67.43 19.17 53.42
N LEU A 107 -66.10 19.30 53.42
CA LEU A 107 -65.35 20.08 54.41
C LEU A 107 -65.67 21.59 54.34
N GLU A 108 -65.91 22.14 53.15
CA GLU A 108 -66.36 23.54 52.98
C GLU A 108 -67.81 23.75 53.45
N MET A 109 -68.72 22.80 53.17
CA MET A 109 -70.09 22.88 53.69
C MET A 109 -70.13 22.74 55.21
N MET A 110 -69.35 21.80 55.79
CA MET A 110 -69.26 21.61 57.24
C MET A 110 -68.74 22.86 57.97
N LYS A 111 -67.81 23.63 57.39
CA LYS A 111 -67.34 24.91 57.96
C LYS A 111 -68.44 25.96 58.08
N ASN A 112 -69.44 25.93 57.20
CA ASN A 112 -70.51 26.93 57.10
C ASN A 112 -71.82 26.50 57.77
N ASP A 113 -71.96 25.22 58.11
CA ASP A 113 -73.15 24.64 58.71
C ASP A 113 -73.37 25.11 60.16
N PRO A 114 -74.56 25.62 60.54
CA PRO A 114 -74.86 25.98 61.92
C PRO A 114 -74.71 24.80 62.90
N ASP A 115 -75.12 23.61 62.47
CA ASP A 115 -75.16 22.39 63.30
C ASP A 115 -73.74 21.94 63.70
N MET A 116 -72.76 22.28 62.87
CA MET A 116 -71.33 21.96 63.05
C MET A 116 -70.61 22.80 64.11
N LYS A 117 -71.23 23.89 64.58
CA LYS A 117 -70.64 24.74 65.63
C LYS A 117 -70.68 24.09 67.01
N SER A 118 -71.50 23.04 67.18
CA SER A 118 -71.55 22.18 68.36
C SER A 118 -70.22 21.43 68.60
N THR A 119 -69.96 21.03 69.85
CA THR A 119 -68.76 20.23 70.20
C THR A 119 -68.73 18.89 69.46
N MET A 120 -69.89 18.29 69.20
CA MET A 120 -70.01 17.06 68.41
C MET A 120 -69.77 17.31 66.92
N GLY A 121 -70.24 18.43 66.36
CA GLY A 121 -69.93 18.87 65.01
C GLY A 121 -68.43 19.09 64.79
N GLN A 122 -67.76 19.78 65.71
CA GLN A 122 -66.30 19.97 65.67
C GLN A 122 -65.55 18.63 65.72
N ARG A 123 -66.03 17.64 66.49
CA ARG A 123 -65.49 16.26 66.49
C ARG A 123 -65.71 15.55 65.16
N LEU A 124 -66.86 15.73 64.50
CA LEU A 124 -67.14 15.13 63.19
C LEU A 124 -66.28 15.73 62.08
N ILE A 125 -66.07 17.06 62.08
CA ILE A 125 -65.12 17.75 61.19
C ILE A 125 -63.70 17.20 61.42
N ALA A 126 -63.29 17.05 62.67
CA ALA A 126 -61.98 16.52 63.04
C ALA A 126 -61.76 15.08 62.54
N SER A 127 -62.74 14.20 62.74
CA SER A 127 -62.73 12.81 62.26
C SER A 127 -62.64 12.75 60.73
N HIS A 128 -63.49 13.49 60.03
CA HIS A 128 -63.49 13.51 58.56
C HIS A 128 -62.19 14.07 57.97
N ALA A 129 -61.65 15.14 58.56
CA ALA A 129 -60.34 15.68 58.17
C ALA A 129 -59.20 14.68 58.44
N GLY A 130 -59.19 14.02 59.61
CA GLY A 130 -58.20 13.00 59.96
C GLY A 130 -58.19 11.84 58.97
N ARG A 131 -59.38 11.37 58.60
CA ARG A 131 -59.57 10.36 57.57
C ARG A 131 -59.11 10.81 56.18
N SER A 132 -59.56 11.97 55.71
CA SER A 132 -59.23 12.47 54.36
C SER A 132 -57.72 12.69 54.19
N VAL A 133 -57.04 13.19 55.23
CA VAL A 133 -55.57 13.37 55.23
C VAL A 133 -54.87 12.01 55.33
N ALA A 134 -55.39 11.04 56.09
CA ALA A 134 -54.83 9.68 56.11
C ALA A 134 -54.91 8.97 54.76
N GLU A 135 -56.03 9.08 54.05
CA GLU A 135 -56.20 8.48 52.72
C GLU A 135 -55.24 9.13 51.69
N GLN A 136 -55.06 10.46 51.73
CA GLN A 136 -54.09 11.17 50.88
C GLN A 136 -52.62 10.83 51.22
N VAL A 137 -52.26 10.82 52.51
CA VAL A 137 -50.89 10.50 52.96
C VAL A 137 -50.57 9.04 52.66
N ALA A 138 -51.53 8.12 52.83
CA ALA A 138 -51.37 6.72 52.45
C ALA A 138 -51.06 6.53 50.95
N GLN A 139 -51.79 7.22 50.06
CA GLN A 139 -51.50 7.15 48.61
C GLN A 139 -50.10 7.68 48.27
N ASN A 140 -49.70 8.79 48.88
CA ASN A 140 -48.36 9.36 48.70
C ASN A 140 -47.26 8.42 49.22
N VAL A 141 -47.46 7.82 50.39
CA VAL A 141 -46.56 6.85 51.03
C VAL A 141 -46.43 5.56 50.21
N ILE A 142 -47.51 5.04 49.63
CA ILE A 142 -47.47 3.89 48.71
C ILE A 142 -46.65 4.25 47.46
N SER A 143 -46.94 5.40 46.83
CA SER A 143 -46.22 5.85 45.63
C SER A 143 -44.72 6.06 45.89
N GLN A 144 -44.36 6.66 47.03
CA GLN A 144 -42.96 6.81 47.46
C GLN A 144 -42.31 5.46 47.79
N TYR A 145 -43.02 4.55 48.46
CA TYR A 145 -42.52 3.19 48.70
C TYR A 145 -42.22 2.45 47.38
N GLU A 146 -43.08 2.59 46.37
CA GLU A 146 -42.87 1.96 45.07
C GLU A 146 -41.70 2.58 44.29
N ASN A 147 -41.56 3.91 44.28
CA ASN A 147 -40.74 4.64 43.30
C ASN A 147 -39.50 5.38 43.87
N GLY A 148 -39.39 5.58 45.19
CA GLY A 148 -38.33 6.43 45.77
C GLY A 148 -37.76 5.97 47.12
N PHE A 149 -38.33 4.95 47.75
CA PHE A 149 -37.82 4.36 49.00
C PHE A 149 -36.74 3.31 48.70
N ASP A 150 -35.64 3.32 49.45
CA ASP A 150 -34.62 2.27 49.40
C ASP A 150 -35.17 0.97 50.03
N LYS A 151 -35.59 0.03 49.18
CA LYS A 151 -36.14 -1.25 49.63
C LYS A 151 -35.08 -2.19 50.20
N GLU A 152 -33.79 -1.98 49.94
CA GLU A 152 -32.72 -2.79 50.50
C GLU A 152 -32.33 -2.32 51.90
N ASN A 153 -31.96 -1.04 52.05
CA ASN A 153 -31.36 -0.49 53.28
C ASN A 153 -32.29 0.42 54.08
N GLY A 154 -33.41 0.86 53.49
CA GLY A 154 -34.34 1.79 54.13
C GLY A 154 -35.04 1.23 55.37
N ASP A 155 -35.18 2.10 56.37
CA ASP A 155 -35.99 1.89 57.56
C ASP A 155 -37.46 2.23 57.25
N ILE A 156 -38.28 1.19 57.12
CA ILE A 156 -39.70 1.28 56.81
C ILE A 156 -40.51 1.81 57.99
N ASP A 157 -40.06 1.58 59.24
CA ASP A 157 -40.70 2.11 60.43
C ASP A 157 -40.45 3.62 60.54
N ALA A 158 -39.22 4.08 60.36
CA ALA A 158 -38.90 5.51 60.34
C ALA A 158 -39.65 6.26 59.23
N PHE A 159 -39.68 5.72 58.01
CA PHE A 159 -40.39 6.31 56.87
C PHE A 159 -41.91 6.45 57.12
N LEU A 160 -42.57 5.39 57.59
CA LEU A 160 -44.00 5.41 57.89
C LEU A 160 -44.32 6.32 59.09
N ASN A 161 -43.49 6.29 60.13
CA ASN A 161 -43.64 7.14 61.30
C ASN A 161 -43.42 8.62 60.97
N GLU A 162 -42.48 8.96 60.07
CA GLU A 162 -42.27 10.36 59.64
C GLU A 162 -43.47 10.89 58.85
N ALA A 163 -44.06 10.08 57.97
CA ALA A 163 -45.27 10.45 57.24
C ALA A 163 -46.47 10.68 58.18
N GLN A 164 -46.69 9.78 59.13
CA GLN A 164 -47.71 9.94 60.18
C GLN A 164 -47.44 11.16 61.06
N ARG A 165 -46.18 11.39 61.48
CA ARG A 165 -45.81 12.53 62.32
C ARG A 165 -46.08 13.85 61.60
N LYS A 166 -45.62 14.02 60.35
CA LYS A 166 -45.87 15.23 59.54
C LYS A 166 -47.36 15.54 59.39
N ALA A 167 -48.21 14.53 59.19
CA ALA A 167 -49.64 14.71 59.04
C ALA A 167 -50.35 15.16 60.34
N ILE A 168 -49.90 14.66 61.48
CA ILE A 168 -50.42 15.03 62.82
C ILE A 168 -49.85 16.39 63.27
N GLU A 169 -48.55 16.65 63.03
CA GLU A 169 -47.90 17.95 63.30
C GLU A 169 -48.54 19.10 62.50
N ALA A 170 -49.09 18.82 61.31
CA ALA A 170 -49.85 19.80 60.52
C ALA A 170 -51.24 20.14 61.09
N ASN A 171 -51.76 19.35 62.04
CA ASN A 171 -53.08 19.56 62.67
C ASN A 171 -52.99 19.53 64.21
N PRO A 172 -52.16 20.41 64.82
CA PRO A 172 -51.87 20.36 66.24
C PRO A 172 -53.10 20.69 67.09
N ASN A 173 -53.16 20.10 68.29
CA ASN A 173 -54.22 20.27 69.30
C ASN A 173 -55.58 19.63 68.98
N ASN A 174 -55.68 18.75 67.99
CA ASN A 174 -56.93 18.03 67.68
C ASN A 174 -56.84 16.51 67.94
N PRO A 175 -57.31 15.99 69.09
CA PRO A 175 -57.17 14.58 69.44
C PRO A 175 -58.04 13.65 68.56
N PHE A 176 -59.19 14.13 68.10
CA PHE A 176 -60.09 13.34 67.25
C PHE A 176 -59.54 13.17 65.82
N PHE A 177 -58.84 14.18 65.30
CA PHE A 177 -58.08 14.07 64.05
C PHE A 177 -57.01 12.99 64.15
N ALA A 178 -56.17 13.04 65.19
CA ALA A 178 -55.05 12.11 65.35
C ALA A 178 -55.50 10.66 65.57
N GLN A 179 -56.61 10.45 66.28
CA GLN A 179 -57.23 9.14 66.45
C GLN A 179 -57.66 8.55 65.10
N GLU A 180 -58.46 9.29 64.33
CA GLU A 180 -59.07 8.79 63.08
C GLU A 180 -58.07 8.69 61.93
N PHE A 181 -57.08 9.59 61.89
CA PHE A 181 -55.91 9.43 61.02
C PHE A 181 -55.24 8.08 61.28
N SER A 182 -55.01 7.73 62.55
CA SER A 182 -54.34 6.49 62.95
C SER A 182 -55.19 5.24 62.63
N THR A 183 -56.52 5.32 62.80
CA THR A 183 -57.47 4.25 62.40
C THR A 183 -57.33 3.87 60.92
N VAL A 184 -57.14 4.87 60.05
CA VAL A 184 -57.15 4.70 58.58
C VAL A 184 -55.75 4.45 58.02
N PHE A 185 -54.73 5.16 58.50
CA PHE A 185 -53.34 5.00 58.04
C PHE A 185 -52.69 3.71 58.56
N GLY A 186 -52.98 3.31 59.82
CA GLY A 186 -52.34 2.17 60.49
C GLY A 186 -52.40 0.84 59.71
N PRO A 187 -53.57 0.41 59.19
CA PRO A 187 -53.68 -0.81 58.39
C PRO A 187 -52.89 -0.78 57.07
N ILE A 188 -52.67 0.41 56.50
CA ILE A 188 -51.92 0.58 55.26
C ILE A 188 -50.41 0.55 55.56
N ALA A 189 -49.99 1.24 56.62
CA ALA A 189 -48.63 1.15 57.16
C ALA A 189 -48.25 -0.31 57.51
N GLY A 190 -49.18 -1.10 58.08
CA GLY A 190 -48.99 -2.53 58.33
C GLY A 190 -48.68 -3.32 57.05
N LYS A 191 -49.51 -3.18 56.01
CA LYS A 191 -49.31 -3.87 54.72
C LYS A 191 -47.98 -3.53 54.06
N LEU A 192 -47.53 -2.28 54.14
CA LEU A 192 -46.23 -1.88 53.58
C LEU A 192 -45.05 -2.50 54.33
N LYS A 193 -45.16 -2.73 55.65
CA LYS A 193 -44.15 -3.50 56.41
C LYS A 193 -44.15 -4.97 56.01
N GLU A 194 -45.32 -5.59 55.83
CA GLU A 194 -45.44 -6.97 55.33
C GLU A 194 -44.85 -7.13 53.92
N GLN A 195 -45.13 -6.17 53.02
CA GLN A 195 -44.60 -6.14 51.66
C GLN A 195 -43.08 -5.93 51.64
N GLN A 196 -42.54 -5.08 52.51
CA GLN A 196 -41.10 -4.85 52.66
C GLN A 196 -40.38 -6.05 53.28
N LEU A 197 -41.00 -6.74 54.25
CA LEU A 197 -40.49 -8.00 54.79
C LEU A 197 -40.44 -9.08 53.69
N SER A 198 -41.53 -9.25 52.94
CA SER A 198 -41.61 -10.19 51.81
C SER A 198 -40.55 -9.91 50.74
N TYR A 199 -40.34 -8.62 50.40
CA TYR A 199 -39.26 -8.21 49.50
C TYR A 199 -37.88 -8.56 50.05
N LYS A 200 -37.57 -8.27 51.32
CA LYS A 200 -36.26 -8.60 51.91
C LYS A 200 -36.02 -10.10 52.06
N THR A 201 -37.04 -10.88 52.40
CA THR A 201 -36.97 -12.36 52.38
C THR A 201 -36.62 -12.85 50.98
N LYS A 202 -37.39 -12.46 49.96
CA LYS A 202 -37.13 -12.91 48.58
C LYS A 202 -35.77 -12.42 48.05
N ALA A 203 -35.40 -11.17 48.30
CA ALA A 203 -34.09 -10.65 47.90
C ALA A 203 -32.93 -11.40 48.58
N THR A 204 -33.14 -11.95 49.79
CA THR A 204 -32.17 -12.82 50.45
C THR A 204 -32.13 -14.21 49.80
N GLU A 205 -33.28 -14.81 49.49
CA GLU A 205 -33.39 -16.08 48.76
C GLU A 205 -32.73 -16.00 47.37
N ASP A 206 -33.03 -14.95 46.59
CA ASP A 206 -32.49 -14.72 45.25
C ASP A 206 -30.94 -14.54 45.32
N ARG A 207 -30.42 -13.74 46.26
CA ARG A 207 -28.96 -13.55 46.48
C ARG A 207 -28.25 -14.83 46.92
N VAL A 208 -28.90 -15.66 47.74
CA VAL A 208 -28.35 -16.94 48.18
C VAL A 208 -28.31 -17.95 47.03
N GLN A 209 -29.34 -18.00 46.18
CA GLN A 209 -29.33 -18.84 44.97
C GLN A 209 -28.26 -18.38 43.96
N GLU A 210 -28.07 -17.07 43.78
CA GLU A 210 -26.97 -16.52 42.98
C GLU A 210 -25.60 -16.90 43.55
N THR A 211 -25.44 -16.86 44.88
CA THR A 211 -24.18 -17.27 45.56
C THR A 211 -23.85 -18.75 45.31
N VAL A 212 -24.85 -19.64 45.41
CA VAL A 212 -24.69 -21.08 45.10
C VAL A 212 -24.34 -21.31 43.63
N HIS A 213 -25.08 -20.66 42.71
CA HIS A 213 -24.85 -20.76 41.26
C HIS A 213 -23.46 -20.27 40.84
N GLY A 214 -23.04 -19.10 41.36
CA GLY A 214 -21.72 -18.53 41.10
C GLY A 214 -20.58 -19.39 41.67
N SER A 215 -20.75 -19.93 42.88
CA SER A 215 -19.80 -20.87 43.50
C SER A 215 -19.59 -22.11 42.62
N TRP A 216 -20.68 -22.72 42.16
CA TRP A 216 -20.64 -23.90 41.28
C TRP A 216 -20.03 -23.63 39.91
N LEU A 217 -20.33 -22.49 39.28
CA LEU A 217 -19.64 -22.09 38.05
C LEU A 217 -18.14 -21.88 38.27
N GLY A 218 -17.75 -21.33 39.43
CA GLY A 218 -16.36 -21.29 39.87
C GLY A 218 -15.74 -22.68 39.97
N THR A 219 -16.41 -23.62 40.63
CA THR A 219 -15.96 -25.03 40.77
C THR A 219 -15.80 -25.72 39.41
N VAL A 220 -16.77 -25.59 38.49
CA VAL A 220 -16.68 -26.19 37.14
C VAL A 220 -15.50 -25.61 36.36
N LYS A 221 -15.35 -24.28 36.33
CA LYS A 221 -14.26 -23.65 35.58
C LYS A 221 -12.89 -23.97 36.16
N ALA A 222 -12.75 -23.98 37.49
CA ALA A 222 -11.52 -24.42 38.14
C ALA A 222 -11.22 -25.90 37.86
N GLY A 223 -12.22 -26.78 37.87
CA GLY A 223 -12.07 -28.19 37.54
C GLY A 223 -11.63 -28.43 36.10
N ILE A 224 -12.24 -27.76 35.13
CA ILE A 224 -11.86 -27.85 33.71
C ILE A 224 -10.44 -27.30 33.49
N ALA A 225 -10.10 -26.16 34.11
CA ALA A 225 -8.76 -25.57 34.03
C ALA A 225 -7.68 -26.45 34.69
N ALA A 226 -8.02 -27.24 35.72
CA ALA A 226 -7.15 -28.23 36.33
C ALA A 226 -7.06 -29.55 35.53
N GLY A 227 -7.87 -29.73 34.48
CA GLY A 227 -7.94 -30.97 33.70
C GLY A 227 -8.67 -32.11 34.40
N ASN A 228 -9.48 -31.82 35.42
CA ASN A 228 -10.24 -32.84 36.17
C ASN A 228 -11.23 -33.59 35.26
N ASP A 229 -11.51 -34.84 35.64
CA ASP A 229 -12.54 -35.64 34.97
C ASP A 229 -13.96 -35.04 35.17
N PRO A 230 -14.83 -35.04 34.14
CA PRO A 230 -16.20 -34.55 34.25
C PRO A 230 -17.00 -35.14 35.42
N SER A 231 -16.82 -36.42 35.74
CA SER A 231 -17.48 -37.09 36.87
C SER A 231 -16.95 -36.63 38.22
N ALA A 232 -15.65 -36.34 38.31
CA ALA A 232 -15.08 -35.70 39.51
C ALA A 232 -15.64 -34.27 39.71
N ILE A 233 -15.84 -33.52 38.62
CA ILE A 233 -16.42 -32.17 38.67
C ILE A 233 -17.89 -32.23 39.11
N ALA A 234 -18.72 -33.06 38.47
CA ALA A 234 -20.13 -33.23 38.84
C ALA A 234 -20.27 -33.71 40.30
N THR A 235 -19.44 -34.66 40.73
CA THR A 235 -19.39 -35.14 42.12
C THR A 235 -19.04 -34.03 43.10
N ALA A 236 -18.06 -33.17 42.80
CA ALA A 236 -17.71 -32.04 43.67
C ALA A 236 -18.86 -31.04 43.82
N LEU A 237 -19.63 -30.78 42.76
CA LEU A 237 -20.86 -29.99 42.85
C LEU A 237 -21.89 -30.66 43.78
N ARG A 238 -22.15 -31.96 43.59
CA ARG A 238 -23.09 -32.72 44.44
C ARG A 238 -22.68 -32.76 45.91
N GLN A 239 -21.40 -32.90 46.22
CA GLN A 239 -20.90 -32.90 47.61
C GLN A 239 -21.17 -31.58 48.35
N SER A 240 -21.27 -30.45 47.64
CA SER A 240 -21.62 -29.17 48.25
C SER A 240 -23.11 -29.00 48.56
N TYR A 241 -24.00 -29.92 48.13
CA TYR A 241 -25.45 -29.80 48.36
C TYR A 241 -25.79 -29.72 49.85
N ASP A 242 -25.14 -30.56 50.67
CA ASP A 242 -25.38 -30.59 52.12
C ASP A 242 -24.81 -29.34 52.80
N ALA A 243 -23.61 -28.89 52.40
CA ALA A 243 -23.02 -27.65 52.89
C ALA A 243 -23.89 -26.42 52.56
N ASN A 244 -24.47 -26.34 51.37
CA ASN A 244 -25.42 -25.29 50.99
C ASN A 244 -26.74 -25.38 51.77
N LYS A 245 -27.18 -26.59 52.12
CA LYS A 245 -28.39 -26.79 52.94
C LYS A 245 -28.17 -26.36 54.38
N ASP A 246 -27.01 -26.70 54.97
CA ASP A 246 -26.71 -26.45 56.38
C ASP A 246 -26.19 -25.03 56.66
N LEU A 247 -25.46 -24.42 55.73
CA LEU A 247 -24.86 -23.08 55.90
C LEU A 247 -25.69 -21.95 55.25
N LEU A 248 -26.39 -22.24 54.15
CA LEU A 248 -27.14 -21.25 53.36
C LEU A 248 -28.65 -21.52 53.34
N PHE A 249 -29.12 -22.57 54.01
CA PHE A 249 -30.53 -22.95 54.15
C PHE A 249 -31.26 -23.22 52.82
N VAL A 250 -30.53 -23.57 51.75
CA VAL A 250 -31.12 -23.84 50.42
C VAL A 250 -31.57 -25.30 50.31
N ASP A 251 -32.87 -25.52 50.12
CA ASP A 251 -33.41 -26.86 49.94
C ASP A 251 -33.00 -27.49 48.61
N TYR A 252 -32.83 -28.82 48.60
CA TYR A 252 -32.32 -29.59 47.46
C TYR A 252 -33.09 -29.37 46.15
N LYS A 253 -34.39 -29.05 46.24
CA LYS A 253 -35.24 -28.75 45.08
C LYS A 253 -34.82 -27.47 44.36
N ASP A 254 -34.41 -26.45 45.10
CA ASP A 254 -33.99 -25.16 44.55
C ASP A 254 -32.50 -25.17 44.20
N GLN A 255 -31.70 -25.97 44.91
CA GLN A 255 -30.36 -26.36 44.49
C GLN A 255 -30.36 -27.08 43.13
N ASP A 256 -31.27 -28.02 42.89
CA ASP A 256 -31.40 -28.66 41.56
C ASP A 256 -31.86 -27.68 40.46
N LYS A 257 -32.64 -26.63 40.76
CA LYS A 257 -32.90 -25.54 39.80
C LYS A 257 -31.64 -24.74 39.52
N ALA A 258 -30.86 -24.38 40.54
CA ALA A 258 -29.59 -23.69 40.37
C ALA A 258 -28.61 -24.52 39.53
N MET A 259 -28.66 -25.86 39.63
CA MET A 259 -27.85 -26.77 38.83
C MET A 259 -28.25 -26.77 37.34
N VAL A 260 -29.56 -26.71 37.05
CA VAL A 260 -30.06 -26.45 35.68
C VAL A 260 -29.58 -25.08 35.16
N GLY A 261 -29.53 -24.06 36.04
CA GLY A 261 -28.94 -22.76 35.73
C GLY A 261 -27.41 -22.81 35.47
N VAL A 262 -26.68 -23.70 36.15
CA VAL A 262 -25.26 -23.97 35.85
C VAL A 262 -25.14 -24.60 34.47
N MET A 263 -25.88 -25.67 34.17
CA MET A 263 -25.90 -26.31 32.84
C MET A 263 -26.15 -25.29 31.72
N GLN A 264 -27.18 -24.45 31.85
CA GLN A 264 -27.49 -23.39 30.88
C GLN A 264 -26.33 -22.40 30.70
N SER A 265 -25.68 -22.01 31.81
CA SER A 265 -24.54 -21.09 31.78
C SER A 265 -23.29 -21.70 31.15
N LEU A 266 -23.09 -23.02 31.28
CA LEU A 266 -22.03 -23.75 30.58
C LEU A 266 -22.33 -23.87 29.07
N THR A 267 -23.59 -24.11 28.67
CA THR A 267 -24.00 -24.09 27.26
C THR A 267 -23.74 -22.72 26.63
N MET A 268 -24.08 -21.62 27.31
CA MET A 268 -23.74 -20.25 26.88
C MET A 268 -22.23 -19.95 26.93
N GLY A 269 -21.47 -20.70 27.76
CA GLY A 269 -20.01 -20.63 27.84
C GLY A 269 -19.31 -21.18 26.61
N MET A 270 -19.91 -22.14 25.90
CA MET A 270 -19.32 -22.77 24.70
C MET A 270 -18.97 -21.78 23.59
N GLU A 271 -19.80 -20.74 23.37
CA GLU A 271 -19.49 -19.72 22.36
C GLU A 271 -18.39 -18.75 22.79
N ARG A 272 -18.23 -18.54 24.10
CA ARG A 272 -17.26 -17.61 24.68
C ARG A 272 -15.87 -18.22 24.80
N GLU A 273 -15.82 -19.54 24.99
CA GLU A 273 -14.61 -20.33 25.19
C GLU A 273 -14.67 -21.62 24.35
N PRO A 274 -14.61 -21.53 23.00
CA PRO A 274 -14.83 -22.68 22.11
C PRO A 274 -13.88 -23.86 22.36
N GLY A 275 -12.62 -23.59 22.71
CA GLY A 275 -11.66 -24.64 23.10
C GLY A 275 -12.05 -25.45 24.35
N ASN A 276 -12.95 -24.93 25.19
CA ASN A 276 -13.53 -25.64 26.33
C ASN A 276 -14.88 -26.31 26.00
N ALA A 277 -15.46 -26.09 24.81
CA ALA A 277 -16.85 -26.49 24.52
C ALA A 277 -17.09 -28.01 24.63
N LYS A 278 -16.12 -28.85 24.23
CA LYS A 278 -16.21 -30.31 24.44
C LYS A 278 -16.24 -30.68 25.93
N ARG A 279 -15.38 -30.07 26.75
CA ARG A 279 -15.35 -30.28 28.20
C ARG A 279 -16.61 -29.78 28.89
N TYR A 280 -17.16 -28.65 28.43
CA TYR A 280 -18.47 -28.18 28.90
C TYR A 280 -19.58 -29.18 28.55
N LEU A 281 -19.62 -29.74 27.33
CA LEU A 281 -20.61 -30.74 26.95
C LEU A 281 -20.50 -32.02 27.78
N GLU A 282 -19.27 -32.50 28.04
CA GLU A 282 -19.00 -33.65 28.90
C GLU A 282 -19.51 -33.41 30.33
N VAL A 283 -19.21 -32.25 30.93
CA VAL A 283 -19.68 -31.88 32.29
C VAL A 283 -21.21 -31.68 32.35
N ILE A 284 -21.83 -31.07 31.33
CA ILE A 284 -23.30 -30.90 31.27
C ILE A 284 -24.00 -32.25 31.20
N LYS A 285 -23.47 -33.19 30.40
CA LYS A 285 -23.99 -34.57 30.32
C LYS A 285 -23.92 -35.27 31.67
N GLU A 286 -22.75 -35.25 32.30
CA GLU A 286 -22.53 -35.90 33.58
C GLU A 286 -23.38 -35.30 34.72
N ILE A 287 -23.50 -33.96 34.81
CA ILE A 287 -24.40 -33.29 35.77
C ILE A 287 -25.86 -33.75 35.61
N ALA A 288 -26.30 -33.99 34.37
CA ALA A 288 -27.65 -34.42 34.05
C ALA A 288 -27.90 -35.91 34.35
N THR A 289 -26.93 -36.79 34.06
CA THR A 289 -27.05 -38.25 34.16
C THR A 289 -26.50 -38.86 35.45
N GLN A 290 -25.81 -38.10 36.30
CA GLN A 290 -25.33 -38.60 37.59
C GLN A 290 -26.50 -38.84 38.56
N ASP A 291 -26.47 -40.00 39.22
CA ASP A 291 -27.43 -40.43 40.24
C ASP A 291 -27.44 -39.45 41.44
N ARG A 292 -28.60 -38.86 41.77
CA ARG A 292 -28.77 -38.05 42.99
C ARG A 292 -29.09 -38.94 44.18
N THR A 293 -28.56 -38.58 45.35
CA THR A 293 -28.85 -39.22 46.64
C THR A 293 -29.31 -38.13 47.63
N GLY A 294 -30.30 -38.43 48.47
CA GLY A 294 -30.76 -37.53 49.54
C GLY A 294 -29.94 -37.64 50.83
N SER A 295 -30.17 -36.73 51.78
CA SER A 295 -29.56 -36.71 53.11
C SER A 295 -29.79 -37.98 53.94
N ASP A 296 -30.81 -38.75 53.61
CA ASP A 296 -31.18 -40.03 54.23
C ASP A 296 -30.56 -41.25 53.51
N GLY A 297 -29.74 -41.03 52.48
CA GLY A 297 -29.15 -42.07 51.65
C GLY A 297 -30.09 -42.64 50.58
N THR A 298 -31.31 -42.11 50.42
CA THR A 298 -32.23 -42.57 49.37
C THR A 298 -31.79 -42.12 47.99
N LYS A 299 -31.88 -43.00 46.99
CA LYS A 299 -31.63 -42.64 45.59
C LYS A 299 -32.83 -41.86 45.03
N ILE A 300 -32.57 -40.63 44.61
CA ILE A 300 -33.55 -39.71 43.99
C ILE A 300 -33.52 -39.85 42.45
N GLY A 301 -32.49 -40.51 41.90
CA GLY A 301 -32.30 -40.70 40.46
C GLY A 301 -31.65 -39.50 39.77
N THR A 302 -31.47 -39.55 38.46
CA THR A 302 -30.73 -38.50 37.72
C THR A 302 -31.51 -37.17 37.68
N LEU A 303 -30.88 -36.09 37.21
CA LEU A 303 -31.60 -34.85 36.92
C LEU A 303 -32.52 -35.00 35.70
N LEU A 304 -32.11 -35.82 34.73
CA LEU A 304 -32.86 -36.12 33.51
C LEU A 304 -34.16 -36.88 33.78
N ASP A 305 -34.17 -37.78 34.77
CA ASP A 305 -35.36 -38.53 35.20
C ASP A 305 -36.30 -37.75 36.13
N SER A 306 -35.93 -36.51 36.52
CA SER A 306 -36.72 -35.69 37.42
C SER A 306 -38.05 -35.29 36.79
N ALA A 307 -39.18 -35.75 37.34
CA ALA A 307 -40.52 -35.40 36.84
C ALA A 307 -40.82 -33.88 36.82
N ALA A 308 -40.04 -33.08 37.55
CA ALA A 308 -40.18 -31.61 37.62
C ALA A 308 -39.15 -30.82 36.78
N LEU A 309 -38.03 -31.42 36.39
CA LEU A 309 -36.91 -30.72 35.72
C LEU A 309 -36.38 -31.44 34.47
N GLY A 310 -36.57 -32.75 34.36
CA GLY A 310 -36.13 -33.61 33.26
C GLY A 310 -36.46 -33.08 31.86
N PRO A 311 -37.67 -32.54 31.60
CA PRO A 311 -38.00 -31.93 30.30
C PRO A 311 -37.13 -30.72 29.93
N ASP A 312 -36.61 -29.97 30.91
CA ASP A 312 -35.74 -28.81 30.67
C ASP A 312 -34.26 -29.20 30.66
N VAL A 313 -33.87 -30.17 31.50
CA VAL A 313 -32.56 -30.85 31.43
C VAL A 313 -32.35 -31.48 30.05
N ALA A 314 -33.35 -32.17 29.50
CA ALA A 314 -33.32 -32.75 28.16
C ALA A 314 -33.18 -31.70 27.04
N LYS A 315 -33.88 -30.56 27.15
CA LYS A 315 -33.73 -29.43 26.22
C LYS A 315 -32.32 -28.84 26.28
N LEU A 316 -31.76 -28.67 27.48
CA LEU A 316 -30.41 -28.13 27.66
C LEU A 316 -29.33 -29.08 27.13
N LEU A 317 -29.49 -30.39 27.30
CA LEU A 317 -28.61 -31.39 26.68
C LEU A 317 -28.66 -31.30 25.15
N ALA A 318 -29.86 -31.30 24.55
CA ALA A 318 -30.02 -31.18 23.11
C ALA A 318 -29.45 -29.86 22.56
N ALA A 319 -29.65 -28.75 23.28
CA ALA A 319 -29.06 -27.45 22.94
C ALA A 319 -27.53 -27.43 23.08
N ALA A 320 -26.97 -28.12 24.07
CA ALA A 320 -25.52 -28.24 24.27
C ALA A 320 -24.87 -29.10 23.16
N ASP A 321 -25.49 -30.22 22.78
CA ASP A 321 -25.04 -31.05 21.66
C ASP A 321 -25.11 -30.32 20.31
N ASP A 322 -26.21 -29.64 20.02
CA ASP A 322 -26.39 -28.79 18.83
C ASP A 322 -25.37 -27.64 18.79
N GLN A 323 -25.13 -26.98 19.94
CA GLN A 323 -24.19 -25.87 20.02
C GLN A 323 -22.73 -26.30 19.89
N TYR A 324 -22.34 -27.43 20.50
CA TYR A 324 -21.02 -28.03 20.29
C TYR A 324 -20.82 -28.47 18.84
N GLY A 325 -21.84 -29.05 18.21
CA GLY A 325 -21.84 -29.39 16.78
C GLY A 325 -21.50 -28.19 15.89
N LYS A 326 -22.17 -27.04 16.08
CA LYS A 326 -21.88 -25.78 15.34
C LYS A 326 -20.50 -25.17 15.59
N ILE A 327 -19.84 -25.54 16.68
CA ILE A 327 -18.47 -25.11 16.98
C ILE A 327 -17.50 -26.03 16.25
N ARG A 328 -17.62 -27.35 16.46
CA ARG A 328 -16.82 -28.38 15.80
C ARG A 328 -16.90 -28.31 14.26
N ASP A 329 -18.09 -28.12 13.70
CA ASP A 329 -18.29 -28.10 12.23
C ASP A 329 -17.64 -26.85 11.60
N ARG A 330 -17.52 -25.77 12.38
CA ARG A 330 -16.82 -24.53 12.01
C ARG A 330 -15.30 -24.70 12.10
N GLU A 331 -14.81 -25.31 13.17
CA GLU A 331 -13.39 -25.60 13.37
C GLU A 331 -12.86 -26.59 12.33
N THR A 332 -13.61 -27.66 12.04
CA THR A 332 -13.28 -28.61 10.96
C THR A 332 -13.31 -27.95 9.58
N THR A 333 -14.22 -27.00 9.33
CA THR A 333 -14.24 -26.20 8.09
C THR A 333 -12.98 -25.32 7.97
N TYR A 334 -12.58 -24.62 9.03
CA TYR A 334 -11.36 -23.80 9.02
C TYR A 334 -10.09 -24.64 8.87
N ALA A 335 -9.99 -25.78 9.56
CA ALA A 335 -8.86 -26.71 9.41
C ALA A 335 -8.77 -27.27 7.99
N LYS A 336 -9.92 -27.65 7.39
CA LYS A 336 -9.99 -28.06 5.98
C LYS A 336 -9.49 -26.96 5.05
N GLN A 337 -9.91 -25.71 5.26
CA GLN A 337 -9.46 -24.57 4.47
C GLN A 337 -7.94 -24.29 4.63
N ASP A 338 -7.40 -24.43 5.84
CA ASP A 338 -5.96 -24.34 6.11
C ASP A 338 -5.17 -25.37 5.28
N PHE A 339 -5.59 -26.64 5.26
CA PHE A 339 -4.95 -27.65 4.42
C PHE A 339 -5.04 -27.34 2.91
N TRP A 340 -6.18 -26.84 2.40
CA TRP A 340 -6.29 -26.40 1.00
C TRP A 340 -5.31 -25.27 0.67
N MET A 341 -5.20 -24.24 1.54
CA MET A 341 -4.25 -23.14 1.34
C MET A 341 -2.78 -23.59 1.39
N GLN A 342 -2.44 -24.56 2.25
CA GLN A 342 -1.09 -25.14 2.31
C GLN A 342 -0.79 -26.01 1.08
N ALA A 343 -1.78 -26.76 0.58
CA ALA A 343 -1.65 -27.56 -0.63
C ALA A 343 -1.45 -26.68 -1.88
N GLU A 344 -2.24 -25.63 -2.05
CA GLU A 344 -2.06 -24.61 -3.10
C GLU A 344 -0.69 -23.95 -3.05
N ASN A 345 -0.15 -23.73 -1.84
CA ASN A 345 1.17 -23.17 -1.65
C ASN A 345 2.32 -24.19 -1.71
N GLY A 346 2.05 -25.49 -1.82
CA GLY A 346 3.11 -26.50 -1.81
C GLY A 346 3.90 -26.50 -0.50
N ASN A 347 3.21 -26.37 0.64
CA ASN A 347 3.76 -26.50 1.98
C ASN A 347 2.82 -27.27 2.92
N LEU A 348 2.08 -28.25 2.38
CA LEU A 348 1.14 -29.07 3.14
C LEU A 348 1.83 -29.86 4.25
N ASP A 349 1.40 -29.64 5.49
CA ASP A 349 1.74 -30.48 6.63
C ASP A 349 0.94 -31.79 6.55
N LYS A 350 1.61 -32.84 6.07
CA LYS A 350 1.00 -34.16 5.87
C LYS A 350 0.73 -34.89 7.17
N ASP A 351 1.58 -34.69 8.19
CA ASP A 351 1.44 -35.37 9.48
C ASP A 351 0.26 -34.77 10.24
N ARG A 352 0.11 -33.43 10.24
CA ARG A 352 -1.06 -32.74 10.78
C ARG A 352 -2.35 -33.02 10.00
N LEU A 353 -2.28 -33.19 8.67
CA LEU A 353 -3.42 -33.65 7.88
C LEU A 353 -3.85 -35.08 8.26
N GLN A 354 -2.88 -35.97 8.55
CA GLN A 354 -3.16 -37.33 9.00
C GLN A 354 -3.75 -37.36 10.43
N GLU A 355 -3.19 -36.58 11.36
CA GLU A 355 -3.73 -36.44 12.72
C GLU A 355 -5.16 -35.89 12.71
N PHE A 356 -5.42 -34.85 11.89
CA PHE A 356 -6.77 -34.31 11.70
C PHE A 356 -7.73 -35.35 11.12
N TRP A 357 -7.24 -36.18 10.19
CA TRP A 357 -8.02 -37.24 9.53
C TRP A 357 -8.40 -38.39 10.47
N ASP A 358 -7.45 -38.87 11.29
CA ASP A 358 -7.65 -40.03 12.18
C ASP A 358 -8.46 -39.68 13.45
N ASN A 359 -8.59 -38.39 13.80
CA ASN A 359 -9.37 -37.94 14.95
C ASN A 359 -10.87 -38.27 14.78
N PRO A 360 -11.49 -39.06 15.69
CA PRO A 360 -12.90 -39.42 15.63
C PRO A 360 -13.89 -38.23 15.63
N ASP A 361 -13.54 -37.09 16.24
CA ASP A 361 -14.39 -35.90 16.26
C ASP A 361 -14.55 -35.29 14.86
N ASN A 362 -13.53 -35.43 14.00
CA ASN A 362 -13.46 -34.87 12.64
C ASN A 362 -14.04 -35.79 11.55
N LYS A 363 -14.57 -36.96 11.93
CA LYS A 363 -14.93 -38.05 11.03
C LYS A 363 -15.91 -37.61 9.95
N GLY A 364 -15.43 -37.53 8.71
CA GLY A 364 -16.21 -37.15 7.52
C GLY A 364 -16.09 -35.68 7.10
N ALA A 365 -15.34 -34.84 7.84
CA ALA A 365 -15.05 -33.47 7.42
C ALA A 365 -14.24 -33.41 6.10
N ILE A 366 -13.36 -34.40 5.89
CA ILE A 366 -12.60 -34.61 4.65
C ILE A 366 -12.86 -36.06 4.20
N THR A 367 -12.88 -36.31 2.90
CA THR A 367 -13.00 -37.64 2.28
C THR A 367 -11.65 -38.13 1.75
N GLU A 368 -11.49 -39.45 1.56
CA GLU A 368 -10.19 -40.05 1.19
C GLU A 368 -9.71 -39.58 -0.20
N ALA A 369 -10.65 -39.21 -1.07
CA ALA A 369 -10.37 -38.57 -2.35
C ALA A 369 -9.85 -37.13 -2.18
N GLU A 370 -10.42 -36.35 -1.25
CA GLU A 370 -9.94 -34.99 -0.93
C GLU A 370 -8.57 -35.02 -0.25
N ARG A 371 -8.31 -35.96 0.68
CA ARG A 371 -6.99 -36.13 1.32
C ARG A 371 -5.89 -36.33 0.26
N ARG A 372 -6.11 -37.26 -0.67
CA ARG A 372 -5.19 -37.51 -1.80
C ARG A 372 -5.14 -36.34 -2.79
N GLY A 373 -6.24 -35.61 -2.97
CA GLY A 373 -6.30 -34.39 -3.78
C GLY A 373 -5.37 -33.30 -3.26
N LEU A 374 -5.43 -33.03 -1.94
CA LEU A 374 -4.53 -32.11 -1.24
C LEU A 374 -3.06 -32.51 -1.41
N GLU A 375 -2.72 -33.78 -1.21
CA GLU A 375 -1.35 -34.27 -1.40
C GLU A 375 -0.85 -34.12 -2.86
N GLN A 376 -1.73 -34.37 -3.83
CA GLN A 376 -1.40 -34.23 -5.25
C GLN A 376 -1.24 -32.76 -5.68
N GLN A 377 -2.01 -31.85 -5.07
CA GLN A 377 -1.93 -30.41 -5.27
C GLN A 377 -0.67 -29.82 -4.62
N ASP A 378 -0.31 -30.25 -3.41
CA ASP A 378 0.97 -29.92 -2.78
C ASP A 378 2.17 -30.30 -3.65
N PHE A 379 2.13 -31.50 -4.25
CA PHE A 379 3.16 -31.97 -5.17
C PHE A 379 3.26 -31.11 -6.44
N THR A 380 2.14 -30.79 -7.09
CA THR A 380 2.16 -29.96 -8.31
C THR A 380 2.53 -28.50 -8.02
N ALA A 381 2.14 -27.95 -6.87
CA ALA A 381 2.55 -26.63 -6.40
C ALA A 381 4.07 -26.57 -6.12
N LYS A 382 4.64 -27.59 -5.44
CA LYS A 382 6.09 -27.73 -5.24
C LYS A 382 6.83 -27.83 -6.58
N GLN A 383 6.32 -28.62 -7.53
CA GLN A 383 6.91 -28.75 -8.87
C GLN A 383 6.84 -27.44 -9.66
N ALA A 384 5.71 -26.71 -9.59
CA ALA A 384 5.55 -25.40 -10.23
C ALA A 384 6.49 -24.34 -9.65
N LYS A 385 6.64 -24.27 -8.31
CA LYS A 385 7.61 -23.38 -7.64
C LYS A 385 9.05 -23.71 -8.02
N SER A 386 9.43 -24.99 -8.08
CA SER A 386 10.75 -25.42 -8.55
C SER A 386 11.01 -24.99 -10.01
N ASN A 387 10.07 -25.25 -10.92
CA ASN A 387 10.16 -24.84 -12.32
C ASN A 387 10.24 -23.30 -12.48
N ALA A 388 9.54 -22.53 -11.65
CA ALA A 388 9.61 -21.07 -11.64
C ALA A 388 10.99 -20.57 -11.17
N LEU A 389 11.56 -21.17 -10.13
CA LEU A 389 12.92 -20.85 -9.66
C LEU A 389 13.99 -21.19 -10.70
N LEU A 390 13.88 -22.34 -11.39
CA LEU A 390 14.78 -22.71 -12.49
C LEU A 390 14.70 -21.71 -13.64
N LYS A 391 13.50 -21.29 -14.05
CA LYS A 391 13.32 -20.24 -15.07
C LYS A 391 13.85 -18.88 -14.63
N ALA A 392 13.68 -18.50 -13.37
CA ALA A 392 14.24 -17.27 -12.82
C ALA A 392 15.78 -17.31 -12.81
N GLY A 393 16.38 -18.46 -12.48
CA GLY A 393 17.83 -18.69 -12.56
C GLY A 393 18.36 -18.59 -13.98
N ALA A 394 17.72 -19.26 -14.95
CA ALA A 394 18.08 -19.19 -16.37
C ALA A 394 17.96 -17.75 -16.91
N LYS A 395 16.89 -17.02 -16.55
CA LYS A 395 16.70 -15.60 -16.89
C LYS A 395 17.80 -14.71 -16.32
N ALA A 396 18.18 -14.89 -15.05
CA ALA A 396 19.27 -14.15 -14.43
C ALA A 396 20.63 -14.45 -15.09
N GLN A 397 20.90 -15.71 -15.44
CA GLN A 397 22.11 -16.11 -16.17
C GLN A 397 22.15 -15.51 -17.58
N ALA A 398 21.05 -15.57 -18.34
CA ALA A 398 20.93 -14.98 -19.66
C ALA A 398 21.13 -13.45 -19.64
N GLN A 399 20.53 -12.77 -18.67
CA GLN A 399 20.71 -11.32 -18.46
C GLN A 399 22.15 -10.98 -18.09
N GLN A 400 22.79 -11.76 -17.21
CA GLN A 400 24.19 -11.56 -16.84
C GLN A 400 25.15 -11.84 -18.00
N ALA A 401 24.89 -12.88 -18.81
CA ALA A 401 25.68 -13.18 -20.01
C ALA A 401 25.59 -12.06 -21.04
N LYS A 402 24.37 -11.59 -21.36
CA LYS A 402 24.18 -10.41 -22.21
C LYS A 402 24.87 -9.17 -21.64
N LYS A 403 24.80 -8.95 -20.33
CA LYS A 403 25.46 -7.82 -19.68
C LYS A 403 26.99 -7.90 -19.82
N VAL A 404 27.61 -9.06 -19.60
CA VAL A 404 29.07 -9.23 -19.77
C VAL A 404 29.53 -8.87 -21.18
N ILE A 405 28.74 -9.19 -22.21
CA ILE A 405 29.03 -8.78 -23.60
C ILE A 405 29.03 -7.25 -23.74
N LEU A 406 28.00 -6.58 -23.19
CA LEU A 406 27.86 -5.12 -23.28
C LEU A 406 28.88 -4.35 -22.43
N ASP A 407 29.17 -4.81 -21.21
CA ASP A 407 30.22 -4.26 -20.34
C ASP A 407 31.62 -4.48 -20.97
N GLY A 408 31.82 -5.60 -21.68
CA GLY A 408 33.02 -5.87 -22.47
C GLY A 408 33.23 -4.89 -23.63
N ALA A 409 32.15 -4.35 -24.20
CA ALA A 409 32.22 -3.35 -25.27
C ALA A 409 32.80 -2.00 -24.77
N LEU A 410 32.50 -1.59 -23.53
CA LEU A 410 33.16 -0.42 -22.92
C LEU A 410 34.68 -0.65 -22.79
N LEU A 411 35.11 -1.83 -22.34
CA LEU A 411 36.52 -2.20 -22.22
C LEU A 411 37.24 -2.26 -23.58
N ALA A 412 36.52 -2.58 -24.66
CA ALA A 412 37.03 -2.44 -26.02
C ALA A 412 37.15 -0.96 -26.42
N GLY A 413 36.14 -0.13 -26.13
CA GLY A 413 36.15 1.31 -26.44
C GLY A 413 37.26 2.09 -25.72
N ASP A 414 37.56 1.74 -24.48
CA ASP A 414 38.71 2.29 -23.73
C ASP A 414 40.06 1.93 -24.36
N LYS A 415 40.11 0.89 -25.21
CA LYS A 415 41.28 0.49 -26.02
C LYS A 415 41.21 0.97 -27.48
N GLN A 416 40.30 1.91 -27.77
CA GLN A 416 39.97 2.47 -29.11
C GLN A 416 39.37 1.44 -30.08
N GLY A 417 38.69 0.42 -29.54
CA GLY A 417 38.28 -0.79 -30.25
C GLY A 417 36.79 -0.96 -30.53
N LEU A 418 35.94 0.06 -30.34
CA LEU A 418 34.55 -0.01 -30.82
C LEU A 418 34.43 -0.34 -32.34
N PRO A 419 35.36 0.07 -33.22
CA PRO A 419 35.34 -0.35 -34.62
C PRO A 419 35.39 -1.87 -34.82
N TRP A 420 36.13 -2.61 -33.99
CA TRP A 420 36.42 -4.06 -34.18
C TRP A 420 35.42 -5.02 -33.53
N LEU A 421 34.37 -4.51 -32.88
CA LEU A 421 33.37 -5.35 -32.22
C LEU A 421 32.66 -6.26 -33.23
N THR A 422 32.61 -7.56 -32.94
CA THR A 422 31.87 -8.57 -33.71
C THR A 422 30.54 -8.91 -33.03
N PRO A 423 29.52 -9.43 -33.75
CA PRO A 423 28.31 -9.92 -33.11
C PRO A 423 28.61 -11.09 -32.16
N GLN A 424 28.16 -11.01 -30.90
CA GLN A 424 28.40 -12.05 -29.89
C GLN A 424 27.12 -12.78 -29.51
N LYS A 425 27.20 -14.10 -29.34
CA LYS A 425 26.06 -14.95 -28.94
C LYS A 425 25.98 -15.11 -27.43
N TYR A 426 24.77 -15.21 -26.90
CA TYR A 426 24.45 -15.67 -25.56
C TYR A 426 23.27 -16.64 -25.58
N VAL A 427 23.15 -17.47 -24.56
CA VAL A 427 22.00 -18.37 -24.37
C VAL A 427 20.92 -17.64 -23.57
N ASP A 428 19.67 -17.70 -24.00
CA ASP A 428 18.54 -16.99 -23.40
C ASP A 428 17.82 -17.80 -22.29
N GLU A 429 16.75 -17.22 -21.72
CA GLU A 429 15.96 -17.85 -20.64
C GLU A 429 15.20 -19.14 -21.03
N ASN A 430 15.17 -19.47 -22.32
CA ASN A 430 14.56 -20.67 -22.88
C ASN A 430 15.60 -21.68 -23.40
N GLY A 431 16.89 -21.32 -23.40
CA GLY A 431 17.97 -22.11 -24.00
C GLY A 431 18.26 -21.78 -25.47
N GLU A 432 17.65 -20.72 -26.03
CA GLU A 432 17.88 -20.31 -27.42
C GLU A 432 19.17 -19.47 -27.56
N GLU A 433 19.94 -19.66 -28.64
CA GLU A 433 21.03 -18.74 -28.98
C GLU A 433 20.45 -17.41 -29.48
N LYS A 434 20.80 -16.30 -28.81
CA LYS A 434 20.49 -14.94 -29.25
C LYS A 434 21.77 -14.13 -29.44
N THR A 435 21.78 -13.26 -30.45
CA THR A 435 22.96 -12.48 -30.84
C THR A 435 22.80 -11.04 -30.38
N VAL A 436 23.82 -10.50 -29.71
CA VAL A 436 24.00 -9.07 -29.48
C VAL A 436 24.73 -8.50 -30.71
N THR A 437 24.12 -7.53 -31.38
CA THR A 437 24.71 -6.94 -32.60
C THR A 437 25.88 -6.01 -32.30
N VAL A 438 26.60 -5.56 -33.33
CA VAL A 438 27.71 -4.62 -33.18
C VAL A 438 27.19 -3.25 -32.73
N GLU A 439 26.06 -2.83 -33.26
CA GLU A 439 25.37 -1.58 -32.94
C GLU A 439 24.95 -1.57 -31.47
N GLN A 440 24.30 -2.63 -30.99
CA GLN A 440 23.90 -2.77 -29.58
C GLN A 440 25.11 -2.70 -28.62
N GLN A 441 26.25 -3.28 -29.00
CA GLN A 441 27.49 -3.19 -28.22
C GLN A 441 28.08 -1.78 -28.24
N ARG A 442 28.11 -1.10 -29.40
CA ARG A 442 28.60 0.28 -29.53
C ARG A 442 27.71 1.27 -28.78
N GLU A 443 26.39 1.17 -28.90
CA GLU A 443 25.42 2.00 -28.18
C GLU A 443 25.56 1.84 -26.66
N ALA A 444 25.67 0.59 -26.17
CA ALA A 444 25.89 0.32 -24.76
C ALA A 444 27.24 0.87 -24.27
N ALA A 445 28.33 0.69 -25.03
CA ALA A 445 29.64 1.22 -24.68
C ALA A 445 29.65 2.76 -24.61
N VAL A 446 29.01 3.43 -25.57
CA VAL A 446 28.84 4.90 -25.54
C VAL A 446 28.03 5.33 -24.32
N GLN A 447 26.89 4.68 -24.04
CA GLN A 447 26.08 5.03 -22.88
C GLN A 447 26.83 4.80 -21.56
N GLN A 448 27.49 3.65 -21.38
CA GLN A 448 28.26 3.35 -20.17
C GLN A 448 29.47 4.29 -19.99
N PHE A 449 30.10 4.73 -21.09
CA PHE A 449 31.14 5.76 -21.07
C PHE A 449 30.58 7.10 -20.56
N LEU A 450 29.44 7.55 -21.11
CA LEU A 450 28.80 8.81 -20.71
C LEU A 450 28.29 8.75 -19.27
N ASP A 451 27.72 7.63 -18.83
CA ASP A 451 27.33 7.39 -17.44
C ASP A 451 28.55 7.44 -16.49
N ARG A 452 29.73 6.99 -16.96
CA ARG A 452 30.98 7.07 -16.18
C ARG A 452 31.48 8.50 -16.09
N GLU A 453 31.52 9.24 -17.19
CA GLU A 453 31.88 10.66 -17.22
C GLU A 453 30.94 11.52 -16.37
N GLN A 454 29.62 11.29 -16.42
CA GLN A 454 28.65 12.00 -15.59
C GLN A 454 28.88 11.74 -14.08
N ARG A 455 29.24 10.51 -13.69
CA ARG A 455 29.61 10.17 -12.31
C ARG A 455 30.93 10.83 -11.88
N GLU A 456 31.92 10.94 -12.77
CA GLU A 456 33.16 11.69 -12.49
C GLU A 456 32.91 13.19 -12.36
N LEU A 457 32.02 13.78 -13.16
CA LEU A 457 31.57 15.16 -12.99
C LEU A 457 30.88 15.38 -11.63
N GLN A 458 29.97 14.48 -11.24
CA GLN A 458 29.30 14.55 -9.93
C GLN A 458 30.29 14.42 -8.76
N ARG A 459 31.37 13.64 -8.92
CA ARG A 459 32.45 13.50 -7.92
C ARG A 459 33.37 14.71 -7.83
N LYS A 460 33.76 15.28 -8.97
CA LYS A 460 34.62 16.49 -9.05
C LYS A 460 33.86 17.78 -8.74
N GLY A 461 32.53 17.74 -8.77
CA GLY A 461 31.65 18.88 -8.60
C GLY A 461 31.49 19.70 -9.88
N SER A 462 30.35 20.37 -10.01
CA SER A 462 29.91 21.11 -11.21
C SER A 462 30.66 22.43 -11.47
N SER A 463 31.98 22.44 -11.29
CA SER A 463 32.83 23.56 -11.69
C SER A 463 33.01 23.59 -13.21
N GLU A 464 33.14 24.78 -13.77
CA GLU A 464 33.34 25.01 -15.21
C GLU A 464 34.58 24.26 -15.73
N ALA A 465 35.68 24.27 -14.96
CA ALA A 465 36.90 23.53 -15.28
C ALA A 465 36.68 22.00 -15.33
N ALA A 466 35.90 21.43 -14.41
CA ALA A 466 35.57 20.00 -14.43
C ALA A 466 34.66 19.63 -15.62
N ALA A 467 33.70 20.50 -15.95
CA ALA A 467 32.84 20.37 -17.13
C ALA A 467 33.67 20.35 -18.43
N ASP A 468 34.63 21.26 -18.58
CA ASP A 468 35.46 21.34 -19.78
C ASP A 468 36.51 20.21 -19.84
N GLU A 469 37.01 19.73 -18.71
CA GLU A 469 37.86 18.52 -18.62
C GLU A 469 37.08 17.26 -19.09
N SER A 470 35.82 17.10 -18.66
CA SER A 470 34.97 15.99 -19.09
C SER A 470 34.57 16.10 -20.58
N PHE A 471 34.29 17.31 -21.07
CA PHE A 471 34.07 17.55 -22.49
C PHE A 471 35.30 17.12 -23.31
N ASN A 472 36.51 17.47 -22.86
CA ASN A 472 37.76 17.04 -23.51
C ASN A 472 37.94 15.51 -23.51
N ARG A 473 37.74 14.83 -22.38
CA ARG A 473 37.81 13.35 -22.31
C ARG A 473 36.79 12.69 -23.23
N THR A 474 35.57 13.24 -23.26
CA THR A 474 34.47 12.74 -24.09
C THR A 474 34.73 12.93 -25.58
N VAL A 475 35.18 14.11 -26.00
CA VAL A 475 35.60 14.38 -27.39
C VAL A 475 36.72 13.43 -27.82
N ALA A 476 37.74 13.23 -26.98
CA ALA A 476 38.87 12.37 -27.29
C ALA A 476 38.45 10.89 -27.46
N TRP A 477 37.67 10.35 -26.52
CA TRP A 477 37.22 8.95 -26.54
C TRP A 477 36.28 8.65 -27.71
N LEU A 478 35.33 9.56 -28.00
CA LEU A 478 34.41 9.44 -29.12
C LEU A 478 35.13 9.50 -30.47
N SER A 479 36.03 10.48 -30.65
CA SER A 479 36.81 10.65 -31.88
C SER A 479 37.72 9.45 -32.14
N ALA A 480 38.36 8.90 -31.10
CA ALA A 480 39.21 7.72 -31.23
C ALA A 480 38.45 6.44 -31.60
N ASN A 481 37.16 6.35 -31.26
CA ASN A 481 36.30 5.19 -31.52
C ASN A 481 35.37 5.35 -32.74
N GLY A 482 35.39 6.50 -33.43
CA GLY A 482 34.44 6.82 -34.51
C GLY A 482 32.98 6.89 -34.04
N ALA A 483 32.75 7.18 -32.77
CA ALA A 483 31.44 7.13 -32.12
C ALA A 483 30.82 8.53 -31.95
N LYS A 484 29.49 8.60 -31.85
CA LYS A 484 28.74 9.85 -31.65
C LYS A 484 28.17 9.94 -30.23
N HIS A 485 28.05 11.17 -29.71
CA HIS A 485 27.30 11.45 -28.48
C HIS A 485 25.83 11.72 -28.82
N PRO A 486 24.85 10.89 -28.37
CA PRO A 486 23.46 11.02 -28.82
C PRO A 486 22.82 12.38 -28.50
N GLN A 487 23.06 12.89 -27.28
CA GLN A 487 22.56 14.22 -26.89
C GLN A 487 23.19 15.36 -27.70
N TRP A 488 24.49 15.32 -28.02
CA TRP A 488 25.12 16.37 -28.83
C TRP A 488 24.61 16.37 -30.27
N GLU A 489 24.45 15.20 -30.88
CA GLU A 489 23.83 15.08 -32.21
C GLU A 489 22.39 15.59 -32.20
N ALA A 490 21.61 15.30 -31.15
CA ALA A 490 20.28 15.86 -30.97
C ALA A 490 20.29 17.39 -30.79
N THR A 491 21.22 17.95 -30.00
CA THR A 491 21.34 19.40 -29.78
C THR A 491 21.75 20.16 -31.06
N ILE A 492 22.70 19.63 -31.83
CA ILE A 492 23.13 20.21 -33.12
C ILE A 492 21.99 20.18 -34.13
N LYS A 493 21.28 19.05 -34.27
CA LYS A 493 20.14 18.94 -35.21
C LYS A 493 18.95 19.80 -34.77
N ALA A 494 18.61 19.81 -33.48
CA ALA A 494 17.55 20.66 -32.94
C ALA A 494 17.87 22.15 -33.12
N GLY A 495 19.14 22.55 -32.99
CA GLY A 495 19.56 23.92 -33.22
C GLY A 495 19.47 24.35 -34.69
N ALA A 496 19.85 23.49 -35.64
CA ALA A 496 19.70 23.77 -37.07
C ALA A 496 18.23 23.86 -37.50
N VAL A 497 17.37 22.95 -37.01
CA VAL A 497 15.91 23.06 -37.20
C VAL A 497 15.35 24.34 -36.58
N ALA A 498 15.84 24.75 -35.41
CA ALA A 498 15.42 25.99 -34.75
C ALA A 498 15.89 27.26 -35.49
N MET A 499 17.05 27.27 -36.13
CA MET A 499 17.48 28.37 -37.01
C MET A 499 16.51 28.55 -38.19
N ASN A 500 16.09 27.45 -38.83
CA ASN A 500 15.12 27.50 -39.94
C ASN A 500 13.72 28.02 -39.54
N ALA A 501 13.39 28.00 -38.24
CA ALA A 501 12.16 28.56 -37.69
C ALA A 501 12.22 30.07 -37.41
N VAL A 502 13.40 30.71 -37.52
CA VAL A 502 13.55 32.16 -37.31
C VAL A 502 12.85 32.94 -38.42
N MET A 503 11.80 33.67 -38.04
CA MET A 503 11.20 34.71 -38.88
C MET A 503 12.10 35.95 -38.84
N ALA A 504 12.25 36.64 -39.97
CA ALA A 504 13.08 37.84 -40.08
C ALA A 504 12.64 38.91 -39.04
N GLY A 505 13.52 39.22 -38.09
CA GLY A 505 13.26 40.13 -36.98
C GLY A 505 12.73 39.50 -35.67
N GLY A 506 12.59 38.18 -35.58
CA GLY A 506 12.26 37.47 -34.34
C GLY A 506 13.47 37.20 -33.43
N GLU A 507 13.20 36.93 -32.15
CA GLU A 507 14.22 36.42 -31.23
C GLU A 507 14.66 35.00 -31.63
N ILE A 508 15.95 34.69 -31.42
CA ILE A 508 16.48 33.36 -31.74
C ILE A 508 16.12 32.35 -30.66
N PRO A 509 15.54 31.18 -31.02
CA PRO A 509 15.27 30.13 -30.06
C PRO A 509 16.55 29.64 -29.38
N GLU A 510 16.49 29.47 -28.06
CA GLU A 510 17.59 29.00 -27.20
C GLU A 510 18.29 27.72 -27.71
N ASN A 511 17.55 26.83 -28.37
CA ASN A 511 18.10 25.61 -28.97
C ASN A 511 19.06 25.89 -30.14
N ALA A 512 18.84 26.95 -30.92
CA ALA A 512 19.75 27.36 -31.99
C ALA A 512 21.10 27.84 -31.43
N LYS A 513 21.05 28.64 -30.36
CA LYS A 513 22.26 29.11 -29.64
C LYS A 513 23.05 27.92 -29.07
N LYS A 514 22.38 27.00 -28.37
CA LYS A 514 23.01 25.79 -27.80
C LYS A 514 23.60 24.86 -28.86
N GLY A 515 22.91 24.65 -29.98
CA GLY A 515 23.44 23.90 -31.11
C GLY A 515 24.68 24.55 -31.73
N PHE A 516 24.67 25.88 -31.87
CA PHE A 516 25.80 26.65 -32.39
C PHE A 516 27.02 26.66 -31.46
N GLU A 517 26.85 26.94 -30.17
CA GLU A 517 27.95 26.95 -29.20
C GLU A 517 28.63 25.59 -29.11
N LEU A 518 27.83 24.52 -29.05
CA LEU A 518 28.31 23.14 -29.04
C LEU A 518 29.05 22.79 -30.34
N TYR A 519 28.49 23.15 -31.50
CA TYR A 519 29.16 22.97 -32.79
C TYR A 519 30.49 23.74 -32.85
N ARG A 520 30.52 25.01 -32.42
CA ARG A 520 31.73 25.84 -32.37
C ARG A 520 32.84 25.17 -31.55
N ARG A 521 32.52 24.74 -30.32
CA ARG A 521 33.43 24.03 -29.41
C ARG A 521 33.91 22.68 -29.94
N LEU A 522 33.05 21.95 -30.66
CA LEU A 522 33.45 20.69 -31.30
C LEU A 522 34.35 20.93 -32.52
N VAL A 523 34.07 21.93 -33.37
CA VAL A 523 34.93 22.27 -34.52
C VAL A 523 36.33 22.73 -34.09
N GLU A 524 36.47 23.35 -32.92
CA GLU A 524 37.77 23.72 -32.34
C GLU A 524 38.59 22.55 -31.81
N ARG A 525 37.95 21.47 -31.32
CA ARG A 525 38.63 20.36 -30.61
C ARG A 525 38.67 19.05 -31.40
N ALA A 526 37.66 18.77 -32.22
CA ALA A 526 37.56 17.61 -33.11
C ALA A 526 36.55 17.90 -34.25
N PRO A 527 36.95 18.58 -35.34
CA PRO A 527 36.03 18.95 -36.42
C PRO A 527 35.33 17.75 -37.06
N GLN A 528 36.03 16.63 -37.26
CA GLN A 528 35.44 15.38 -37.76
C GLN A 528 34.27 14.87 -36.88
N LEU A 529 34.37 15.04 -35.55
CA LEU A 529 33.30 14.66 -34.63
C LEU A 529 32.08 15.60 -34.77
N ALA A 530 32.31 16.91 -34.84
CA ALA A 530 31.26 17.91 -35.08
C ALA A 530 30.52 17.64 -36.40
N PHE A 531 31.29 17.43 -37.47
CA PHE A 531 30.82 17.18 -38.81
C PHE A 531 30.09 15.84 -38.95
N SER A 532 30.46 14.81 -38.18
CA SER A 532 29.70 13.54 -38.14
C SER A 532 28.29 13.71 -37.56
N MET A 533 28.03 14.77 -36.79
CA MET A 533 26.75 15.05 -36.14
C MET A 533 25.86 16.03 -36.92
N SER A 534 26.42 16.80 -37.85
CA SER A 534 25.70 17.73 -38.73
C SER A 534 25.61 17.24 -40.17
N ASP A 535 24.42 17.36 -40.78
CA ASP A 535 24.29 17.31 -42.23
C ASP A 535 24.92 18.54 -42.90
N GLU A 536 25.08 18.51 -44.22
CA GLU A 536 25.77 19.56 -44.99
C GLU A 536 25.06 20.93 -44.92
N ALA A 537 23.73 20.96 -44.77
CA ALA A 537 22.98 22.19 -44.62
C ALA A 537 23.18 22.80 -43.23
N ALA A 538 23.02 22.01 -42.17
CA ALA A 538 23.30 22.41 -40.79
C ALA A 538 24.76 22.87 -40.61
N ARG A 539 25.71 22.15 -41.21
CA ARG A 539 27.14 22.52 -41.21
C ARG A 539 27.37 23.88 -41.87
N THR A 540 26.81 24.09 -43.06
CA THR A 540 26.92 25.37 -43.78
C THR A 540 26.31 26.52 -42.98
N GLN A 541 25.12 26.33 -42.39
CA GLN A 541 24.48 27.34 -41.52
C GLN A 541 25.38 27.72 -40.34
N TYR A 542 25.95 26.72 -39.64
CA TYR A 542 26.82 26.99 -38.49
C TYR A 542 28.19 27.54 -38.87
N ASP A 543 28.79 27.15 -39.98
CA ASP A 543 30.07 27.71 -40.45
C ASP A 543 29.92 29.16 -40.92
N VAL A 544 28.77 29.53 -41.50
CA VAL A 544 28.42 30.94 -41.80
C VAL A 544 28.25 31.75 -40.52
N ALA A 545 27.47 31.26 -39.55
CA ALA A 545 27.30 31.92 -38.27
C ALA A 545 28.65 32.05 -37.50
N LYS A 546 29.50 31.02 -37.54
CA LYS A 546 30.83 31.05 -36.92
C LYS A 546 31.73 32.09 -37.57
N THR A 547 31.77 32.13 -38.90
CA THR A 547 32.57 33.12 -39.64
C THR A 547 32.13 34.55 -39.37
N LEU A 548 30.81 34.80 -39.31
CA LEU A 548 30.21 36.11 -39.00
C LEU A 548 30.54 36.65 -37.60
N VAL A 549 30.69 35.75 -36.62
CA VAL A 549 31.14 36.08 -35.25
C VAL A 549 32.65 36.27 -35.20
N GLU A 550 33.44 35.35 -35.76
CA GLU A 550 34.90 35.45 -35.76
C GLU A 550 35.44 36.64 -36.57
N SER A 551 34.73 37.10 -37.60
CA SER A 551 35.09 38.31 -38.35
C SER A 551 34.75 39.61 -37.62
N GLY A 552 34.11 39.53 -36.44
CA GLY A 552 33.61 40.69 -35.68
C GLY A 552 32.52 41.47 -36.41
N THR A 553 31.92 40.91 -37.47
CA THR A 553 30.97 41.62 -38.33
C THR A 553 29.57 41.67 -37.73
N LEU A 554 29.16 40.61 -37.02
CA LEU A 554 27.87 40.54 -36.33
C LEU A 554 28.03 39.95 -34.91
N SER A 555 27.09 40.28 -34.02
CA SER A 555 26.91 39.55 -32.76
C SER A 555 26.39 38.13 -33.03
N GLU A 556 26.60 37.20 -32.10
CA GLU A 556 26.17 35.80 -32.22
C GLU A 556 24.71 35.64 -32.65
N ASP A 557 23.80 36.38 -32.01
CA ASP A 557 22.39 36.44 -32.42
C ASP A 557 22.24 36.90 -33.88
N ARG A 558 22.80 38.03 -34.28
CA ARG A 558 22.65 38.49 -35.68
C ARG A 558 23.29 37.55 -36.69
N ALA A 559 24.41 36.92 -36.34
CA ALA A 559 25.09 35.94 -37.17
C ALA A 559 24.21 34.70 -37.44
N LEU A 560 23.49 34.21 -36.43
CA LEU A 560 22.56 33.10 -36.55
C LEU A 560 21.31 33.46 -37.37
N VAL A 561 20.76 34.69 -37.23
CA VAL A 561 19.67 35.16 -38.11
C VAL A 561 20.15 35.22 -39.56
N THR A 562 21.30 35.84 -39.83
CA THR A 562 21.83 35.99 -41.18
C THR A 562 22.19 34.65 -41.83
N ALA A 563 22.69 33.67 -41.07
CA ALA A 563 22.92 32.31 -41.56
C ALA A 563 21.60 31.59 -41.95
N ALA A 564 20.55 31.72 -41.12
CA ALA A 564 19.23 31.18 -41.43
C ALA A 564 18.58 31.86 -42.65
N GLU A 565 18.66 33.19 -42.74
CA GLU A 565 18.15 33.96 -43.88
C GLU A 565 18.88 33.60 -45.18
N TYR A 566 20.22 33.48 -45.13
CA TYR A 566 21.02 33.05 -46.28
C TYR A 566 20.63 31.63 -46.73
N SER A 567 20.48 30.69 -45.79
CA SER A 567 20.09 29.31 -46.12
C SER A 567 18.66 29.19 -46.63
N ARG A 568 17.77 30.12 -46.29
CA ARG A 568 16.37 30.16 -46.75
C ARG A 568 16.24 30.85 -48.11
N ASP A 569 17.03 31.89 -48.36
CA ASP A 569 16.96 32.71 -49.56
C ASP A 569 18.33 33.37 -49.86
N PRO A 570 19.25 32.64 -50.50
CA PRO A 570 20.55 33.18 -50.90
C PRO A 570 20.45 34.37 -51.86
N SER A 571 19.31 34.55 -52.53
CA SER A 571 19.15 35.55 -53.58
C SER A 571 19.16 36.99 -53.05
N LYS A 572 18.65 37.20 -51.83
CA LYS A 572 18.66 38.49 -51.12
C LYS A 572 20.07 39.07 -50.92
N PHE A 573 21.08 38.22 -50.89
CA PHE A 573 22.47 38.60 -50.63
C PHE A 573 23.26 38.87 -51.93
N ASN A 574 22.65 38.69 -53.11
CA ASN A 574 23.24 39.04 -54.39
C ASN A 574 23.16 40.56 -54.65
N SER A 575 24.03 41.35 -53.99
CA SER A 575 24.27 42.75 -54.37
C SER A 575 25.26 42.85 -55.54
N PRO A 576 25.27 43.95 -56.32
CA PRO A 576 26.28 44.16 -57.37
C PRO A 576 27.72 44.07 -56.86
N THR A 577 27.98 44.58 -55.65
CA THR A 577 29.28 44.49 -54.97
C THR A 577 29.64 43.04 -54.62
N ALA A 578 28.67 42.24 -54.19
CA ALA A 578 28.88 40.81 -53.95
C ALA A 578 29.14 40.05 -55.26
N SER A 579 28.45 40.38 -56.35
CA SER A 579 28.68 39.80 -57.68
C SER A 579 30.11 40.06 -58.18
N LEU A 580 30.58 41.31 -58.13
CA LEU A 580 31.95 41.67 -58.51
C LEU A 580 33.01 40.91 -57.69
N ARG A 581 32.82 40.78 -56.38
CA ARG A 581 33.70 39.97 -55.52
C ARG A 581 33.60 38.47 -55.79
N SER A 582 32.44 37.96 -56.23
CA SER A 582 32.27 36.56 -56.67
C SER A 582 33.00 36.29 -57.99
N GLU A 583 33.05 37.28 -58.89
CA GLU A 583 33.84 37.22 -60.13
C GLU A 583 35.35 37.31 -59.85
N GLU A 584 35.76 38.15 -58.89
CA GLU A 584 37.13 38.22 -58.37
C GLU A 584 37.57 36.87 -57.75
N ILE A 585 36.72 36.25 -56.91
CA ILE A 585 36.91 34.89 -56.39
C ILE A 585 37.12 33.87 -57.51
N ARG A 586 36.26 33.87 -58.55
CA ARG A 586 36.38 32.93 -59.67
C ARG A 586 37.65 33.12 -60.48
N LYS A 587 38.08 34.37 -60.68
CA LYS A 587 39.34 34.69 -61.36
C LYS A 587 40.56 34.28 -60.55
N THR A 588 40.53 34.42 -59.23
CA THR A 588 41.61 33.94 -58.35
C THR A 588 41.63 32.41 -58.23
N LEU A 589 40.50 31.75 -58.53
CA LEU A 589 40.37 30.27 -58.50
C LEU A 589 40.49 29.57 -59.85
N SER A 590 40.47 30.29 -60.99
CA SER A 590 40.81 29.70 -62.31
C SER A 590 42.27 29.28 -62.40
N ASP A 591 43.13 29.97 -61.65
CA ASP A 591 44.59 29.81 -61.66
C ASP A 591 45.05 29.03 -60.40
N PHE A 592 44.16 28.23 -59.81
CA PHE A 592 44.39 27.53 -58.54
C PHE A 592 45.06 26.16 -58.75
N GLU A 593 46.38 26.11 -58.56
CA GLU A 593 47.18 24.88 -58.59
C GLU A 593 47.42 24.28 -57.18
N GLY A 594 46.69 24.75 -56.16
CA GLY A 594 46.90 24.39 -54.76
C GLY A 594 48.00 25.20 -54.04
N GLY A 595 48.52 26.26 -54.65
CA GLY A 595 49.57 27.13 -54.07
C GLY A 595 49.24 27.86 -52.75
N TRP A 596 50.05 28.87 -52.42
CA TRP A 596 50.18 29.48 -51.08
C TRP A 596 48.89 29.77 -50.27
N ILE A 597 47.78 30.15 -50.91
CA ILE A 597 46.47 30.37 -50.26
C ILE A 597 45.92 29.07 -49.66
N SER A 598 46.14 27.94 -50.33
CA SER A 598 45.49 26.66 -50.03
C SER A 598 46.13 25.90 -48.87
N GLY A 599 47.46 25.98 -48.72
CA GLY A 599 48.23 25.24 -47.71
C GLY A 599 48.20 23.70 -47.85
N PHE A 600 47.59 23.15 -48.89
CA PHE A 600 47.56 21.69 -49.15
C PHE A 600 48.85 21.15 -49.80
N GLY A 601 49.68 22.04 -50.35
CA GLY A 601 50.79 21.68 -51.24
C GLY A 601 50.35 21.67 -52.71
N GLU A 602 51.25 21.21 -53.58
CA GLU A 602 50.92 20.88 -54.97
C GLU A 602 49.85 19.76 -54.99
N MET A 603 48.75 19.99 -55.69
CA MET A 603 47.61 19.06 -55.73
C MET A 603 47.37 18.52 -57.13
N LYS A 604 47.18 17.20 -57.24
CA LYS A 604 46.85 16.50 -58.51
C LYS A 604 45.38 16.68 -58.92
N ASN A 605 44.49 17.10 -58.02
CA ASN A 605 43.04 17.27 -58.27
C ASN A 605 42.46 18.65 -57.83
N PRO A 606 43.10 19.78 -58.17
CA PRO A 606 42.79 21.08 -57.58
C PRO A 606 41.35 21.56 -57.85
N GLU A 607 40.75 21.16 -58.98
CA GLU A 607 39.38 21.49 -59.40
C GLU A 607 38.31 21.13 -58.36
N VAL A 608 38.50 20.01 -57.66
CA VAL A 608 37.56 19.52 -56.62
C VAL A 608 37.55 20.46 -55.43
N VAL A 609 38.74 20.95 -55.04
CA VAL A 609 38.93 21.83 -53.88
C VAL A 609 38.59 23.27 -54.25
N SER A 610 38.97 23.76 -55.44
CA SER A 610 38.63 25.11 -55.89
C SER A 610 37.12 25.29 -56.02
N THR A 611 36.39 24.25 -56.45
CA THR A 611 34.92 24.26 -56.52
C THR A 611 34.26 24.45 -55.14
N ASP A 612 34.72 23.72 -54.11
CA ASP A 612 34.16 23.85 -52.76
C ASP A 612 34.65 25.13 -52.03
N ILE A 613 35.90 25.58 -52.29
CA ILE A 613 36.37 26.90 -51.86
C ILE A 613 35.54 28.02 -52.51
N GLN A 614 35.24 27.94 -53.81
CA GLN A 614 34.43 28.97 -54.49
C GLN A 614 33.03 29.05 -53.90
N LYS A 615 32.37 27.92 -53.61
CA LYS A 615 31.05 27.90 -52.93
C LYS A 615 31.11 28.61 -51.59
N LEU A 616 32.08 28.25 -50.75
CA LEU A 616 32.24 28.84 -49.41
C LEU A 616 32.63 30.33 -49.46
N ALA A 617 33.48 30.73 -50.41
CA ALA A 617 33.89 32.12 -50.59
C ALA A 617 32.73 32.98 -51.15
N ASP A 618 31.96 32.48 -52.14
CA ASP A 618 30.73 33.14 -52.63
C ASP A 618 29.72 33.30 -51.47
N VAL A 619 29.60 32.31 -50.58
CA VAL A 619 28.78 32.38 -49.36
C VAL A 619 29.29 33.48 -48.40
N TYR A 620 30.59 33.53 -48.09
CA TYR A 620 31.15 34.52 -47.16
C TYR A 620 31.15 35.95 -47.71
N VAL A 621 31.31 36.14 -49.02
CA VAL A 621 31.11 37.46 -49.67
C VAL A 621 29.67 37.93 -49.53
N LYS A 622 28.70 37.03 -49.68
CA LYS A 622 27.27 37.35 -49.71
C LYS A 622 26.66 37.51 -48.31
N ALA A 623 26.82 36.50 -47.45
CA ALA A 623 26.25 36.50 -46.10
C ALA A 623 27.07 37.34 -45.11
N ALA A 624 28.41 37.31 -45.22
CA ALA A 624 29.30 37.99 -44.28
C ALA A 624 29.92 39.30 -44.80
N GLY A 625 29.63 39.69 -46.05
CA GLY A 625 30.08 40.96 -46.63
C GLY A 625 31.61 41.10 -46.76
N LEU A 626 32.36 39.99 -46.65
CA LEU A 626 33.82 40.00 -46.65
C LEU A 626 34.40 40.45 -48.02
N PRO A 627 35.60 41.05 -48.05
CA PRO A 627 36.36 41.20 -49.29
C PRO A 627 36.80 39.83 -49.83
N ALA A 628 37.04 39.72 -51.14
CA ALA A 628 37.35 38.46 -51.81
C ALA A 628 38.51 37.70 -51.15
N ASP A 629 39.63 38.37 -50.84
CA ASP A 629 40.80 37.75 -50.20
C ASP A 629 40.47 37.08 -48.86
N ARG A 630 39.69 37.74 -47.99
CA ARG A 630 39.28 37.19 -46.69
C ARG A 630 38.25 36.08 -46.83
N ALA A 631 37.37 36.16 -47.84
CA ALA A 631 36.44 35.09 -48.15
C ALA A 631 37.18 33.83 -48.66
N LEU A 632 38.19 34.00 -49.52
CA LEU A 632 39.07 32.92 -50.00
C LEU A 632 39.91 32.31 -48.86
N GLU A 633 40.50 33.15 -48.01
CA GLU A 633 41.25 32.71 -46.82
C GLU A 633 40.39 31.80 -45.93
N ARG A 634 39.21 32.27 -45.50
CA ARG A 634 38.29 31.50 -44.65
C ARG A 634 37.70 30.28 -45.34
N ALA A 635 37.42 30.36 -46.64
CA ALA A 635 36.99 29.21 -47.43
C ALA A 635 38.09 28.15 -47.55
N SER A 636 39.36 28.56 -47.67
CA SER A 636 40.50 27.62 -47.66
C SER A 636 40.70 26.98 -46.28
N GLU A 637 40.54 27.74 -45.17
CA GLU A 637 40.57 27.17 -43.81
C GLU A 637 39.48 26.11 -43.62
N ALA A 638 38.26 26.39 -44.08
CA ALA A 638 37.14 25.45 -44.02
C ALA A 638 37.36 24.22 -44.91
N ALA A 639 37.92 24.39 -46.12
CA ALA A 639 38.30 23.28 -46.99
C ALA A 639 39.39 22.40 -46.36
N ARG A 640 40.45 22.98 -45.76
CA ARG A 640 41.52 22.23 -45.05
C ARG A 640 40.99 21.36 -43.91
N ARG A 641 39.83 21.68 -43.32
CA ARG A 641 39.18 20.84 -42.29
C ARG A 641 38.31 19.72 -42.86
N ASN A 642 37.84 19.86 -44.11
CA ASN A 642 36.97 18.89 -44.79
C ASN A 642 37.73 17.94 -45.75
N TYR A 643 38.99 18.24 -46.08
CA TYR A 643 39.82 17.47 -47.00
C TYR A 643 41.13 17.01 -46.36
N THR A 644 41.58 15.81 -46.74
CA THR A 644 42.88 15.25 -46.34
C THR A 644 43.71 14.96 -47.59
N ASN A 645 44.98 15.39 -47.61
CA ASN A 645 45.89 15.08 -48.72
C ASN A 645 46.38 13.62 -48.59
N ILE A 646 46.17 12.83 -49.65
CA ILE A 646 46.63 11.45 -49.82
C ILE A 646 47.39 11.41 -51.17
N ASN A 647 48.71 11.24 -51.13
CA ASN A 647 49.58 11.14 -52.32
C ASN A 647 49.35 12.27 -53.37
N GLY A 648 49.16 13.50 -52.89
CA GLY A 648 48.92 14.69 -53.74
C GLY A 648 47.45 14.92 -54.12
N TRP A 649 46.53 14.01 -53.79
CA TRP A 649 45.09 14.21 -53.98
C TRP A 649 44.43 14.70 -52.70
N ALA A 650 43.63 15.76 -52.80
CA ALA A 650 42.72 16.16 -51.74
C ALA A 650 41.47 15.27 -51.74
N VAL A 651 41.36 14.43 -50.71
CA VAL A 651 40.25 13.49 -50.50
C VAL A 651 39.27 14.08 -49.48
N ARG A 652 37.98 14.19 -49.83
CA ARG A 652 36.96 14.71 -48.91
C ARG A 652 36.70 13.70 -47.80
N THR A 653 36.99 14.11 -46.56
CA THR A 653 36.93 13.29 -45.33
C THR A 653 36.04 13.90 -44.25
N GLY A 654 35.74 15.20 -44.32
CA GLY A 654 35.00 15.95 -43.29
C GLY A 654 33.69 15.32 -42.84
N ASP A 655 32.92 14.72 -43.75
CA ASP A 655 31.65 14.04 -43.46
C ASP A 655 31.78 12.61 -42.88
N ARG A 656 32.98 12.13 -42.57
CA ARG A 656 33.26 10.70 -42.38
C ARG A 656 33.89 10.37 -41.03
N ALA A 657 33.51 9.22 -40.47
CA ALA A 657 34.07 8.69 -39.23
C ALA A 657 35.46 8.07 -39.47
N ILE A 658 36.46 8.90 -39.80
CA ILE A 658 37.84 8.51 -40.02
C ILE A 658 38.70 8.62 -38.74
N PRO A 659 39.74 7.78 -38.58
CA PRO A 659 40.73 7.96 -37.51
C PRO A 659 41.59 9.22 -37.75
N PRO A 660 42.16 9.87 -36.72
CA PRO A 660 42.99 11.07 -36.89
C PRO A 660 44.23 10.89 -37.79
N ASP A 661 44.74 9.67 -37.84
CA ASP A 661 45.89 9.16 -38.59
C ASP A 661 45.50 8.59 -39.98
N PHE A 662 44.30 8.93 -40.49
CA PHE A 662 43.78 8.49 -41.79
C PHE A 662 44.75 8.67 -42.96
N SER A 663 45.47 9.80 -43.02
CA SER A 663 46.41 10.08 -44.12
C SER A 663 47.52 9.03 -44.20
N GLU A 664 48.21 8.77 -43.08
CA GLU A 664 49.28 7.78 -42.98
C GLU A 664 48.77 6.35 -43.23
N LEU A 665 47.59 6.02 -42.70
CA LEU A 665 46.98 4.70 -42.86
C LEU A 665 46.49 4.43 -44.29
N ALA A 666 45.98 5.44 -44.99
CA ALA A 666 45.55 5.34 -46.38
C ALA A 666 46.74 5.24 -47.35
N THR A 667 47.78 6.05 -47.17
CA THR A 667 49.03 5.93 -47.93
C THR A 667 49.70 4.58 -47.70
N ASP A 668 49.74 4.07 -46.46
CA ASP A 668 50.21 2.70 -46.20
C ASP A 668 49.35 1.63 -46.89
N PHE A 669 48.03 1.82 -46.99
CA PHE A 669 47.15 0.84 -47.66
C PHE A 669 47.46 0.80 -49.16
N ILE A 670 47.55 1.96 -49.80
CA ILE A 670 48.02 2.12 -51.18
C ILE A 670 49.38 1.44 -51.37
N HIS A 671 50.36 1.74 -50.51
CA HIS A 671 51.72 1.19 -50.63
C HIS A 671 51.79 -0.32 -50.39
N ASN A 672 50.90 -0.90 -49.57
CA ASN A 672 50.83 -2.33 -49.37
C ASN A 672 50.16 -3.04 -50.56
N TRP A 673 49.03 -2.51 -51.05
CA TRP A 673 48.37 -2.98 -52.27
C TRP A 673 49.30 -2.91 -53.50
N ALA A 674 50.09 -1.84 -53.60
CA ALA A 674 50.98 -1.57 -54.71
C ALA A 674 52.13 -2.58 -54.82
N LYS A 675 52.67 -3.09 -53.70
CA LYS A 675 53.74 -4.11 -53.72
C LYS A 675 53.36 -5.36 -54.51
N ASP A 676 52.08 -5.73 -54.48
CA ASP A 676 51.57 -6.96 -55.11
C ASP A 676 50.94 -6.69 -56.49
N ASN A 677 50.75 -5.42 -56.89
CA ASN A 677 49.96 -5.05 -58.08
C ASN A 677 50.58 -4.01 -59.03
N ALA A 678 51.44 -3.11 -58.55
CA ALA A 678 51.92 -1.95 -59.32
C ALA A 678 52.74 -2.37 -60.55
N GLU A 679 53.76 -3.22 -60.36
CA GLU A 679 54.60 -3.74 -61.45
C GLU A 679 53.78 -4.50 -62.50
N ARG A 680 52.80 -5.30 -62.05
CA ARG A 680 51.90 -6.08 -62.91
C ARG A 680 51.00 -5.19 -63.80
N LEU A 681 50.75 -3.96 -63.38
CA LEU A 681 49.85 -3.02 -64.07
C LEU A 681 50.60 -1.87 -64.76
N GLY A 682 51.90 -1.69 -64.50
CA GLY A 682 52.70 -0.59 -65.03
C GLY A 682 52.35 0.78 -64.43
N ILE A 683 51.94 0.81 -63.15
CA ILE A 683 51.50 2.04 -62.45
C ILE A 683 52.53 2.38 -61.36
N ASP A 684 52.87 3.66 -61.17
CA ASP A 684 53.72 4.11 -60.07
C ASP A 684 52.91 4.21 -58.76
N PRO A 685 53.39 3.66 -57.62
CA PRO A 685 52.74 3.79 -56.32
C PRO A 685 52.48 5.25 -55.88
N ASP A 686 53.33 6.20 -56.26
CA ASP A 686 53.19 7.63 -55.90
C ASP A 686 52.16 8.35 -56.79
N ASP A 687 51.70 7.72 -57.88
CA ASP A 687 50.56 8.14 -58.70
C ASP A 687 49.22 7.51 -58.29
N LEU A 688 49.21 6.71 -57.23
CA LEU A 688 47.98 6.16 -56.66
C LEU A 688 47.44 7.04 -55.52
N SER A 689 46.12 7.21 -55.48
CA SER A 689 45.41 7.76 -54.33
C SER A 689 44.06 7.06 -54.13
N ILE A 690 43.13 7.65 -53.38
CA ILE A 690 41.79 7.10 -53.11
C ILE A 690 40.67 8.12 -53.38
N LEU A 691 39.54 7.65 -53.91
CA LEU A 691 38.28 8.41 -53.95
C LEU A 691 37.22 7.77 -53.05
N PRO A 692 36.37 8.56 -52.35
CA PRO A 692 35.25 8.02 -51.58
C PRO A 692 34.26 7.30 -52.50
N LEU A 693 33.77 6.14 -52.07
CA LEU A 693 32.78 5.38 -52.82
C LEU A 693 31.41 6.06 -52.75
N THR A 694 30.76 6.21 -53.91
CA THR A 694 29.40 6.73 -54.02
C THR A 694 28.46 5.93 -53.12
N ASN A 695 27.64 6.63 -52.32
CA ASN A 695 26.72 6.06 -51.33
C ASN A 695 27.37 5.27 -50.18
N SER A 696 28.69 5.35 -49.97
CA SER A 696 29.35 4.87 -48.74
C SER A 696 30.04 6.00 -47.99
N ALA A 697 29.82 6.07 -46.68
CA ALA A 697 30.52 6.98 -45.77
C ALA A 697 31.82 6.38 -45.18
N THR A 698 32.00 5.07 -45.32
CA THR A 698 33.06 4.28 -44.64
C THR A 698 34.07 3.64 -45.58
N ASN A 699 33.87 3.78 -46.90
CA ASN A 699 34.69 3.10 -47.89
C ASN A 699 35.21 4.10 -48.94
N TRP A 700 36.44 3.85 -49.40
CA TRP A 700 37.13 4.53 -50.48
C TRP A 700 37.67 3.48 -51.45
N ARG A 701 38.03 3.88 -52.67
CA ARG A 701 38.60 2.99 -53.71
C ARG A 701 39.86 3.62 -54.29
N ILE A 702 40.87 2.79 -54.55
CA ILE A 702 42.13 3.23 -55.18
C ILE A 702 41.88 3.76 -56.60
N VAL A 703 42.48 4.91 -56.89
CA VAL A 703 42.46 5.60 -58.19
C VAL A 703 43.88 5.92 -58.66
N GLN A 704 44.05 6.13 -59.96
CA GLN A 704 45.28 6.66 -60.56
C GLN A 704 45.32 8.19 -60.52
N ALA A 705 46.43 8.79 -60.97
CA ALA A 705 46.66 10.24 -60.95
C ALA A 705 45.69 11.06 -61.82
N ASP A 706 44.97 10.43 -62.76
CA ASP A 706 43.89 11.01 -63.56
C ASP A 706 42.49 10.88 -62.92
N GLY A 707 42.40 10.23 -61.75
CA GLY A 707 41.16 9.96 -61.01
C GLY A 707 40.40 8.71 -61.46
N LEU A 708 40.89 7.94 -62.45
CA LEU A 708 40.23 6.71 -62.87
C LEU A 708 40.37 5.60 -61.82
N PRO A 709 39.28 4.89 -61.48
CA PRO A 709 39.30 3.81 -60.50
C PRO A 709 39.99 2.56 -61.04
N ILE A 710 40.84 1.94 -60.20
CA ILE A 710 41.47 0.67 -60.55
C ILE A 710 40.48 -0.47 -60.30
N ASP A 711 40.07 -1.14 -61.38
CA ASP A 711 39.02 -2.15 -61.36
C ASP A 711 39.58 -3.57 -61.23
N LEU A 712 39.81 -4.01 -59.98
CA LEU A 712 40.20 -5.38 -59.62
C LEU A 712 39.22 -6.03 -58.61
N GLY A 713 38.04 -5.45 -58.42
CA GLY A 713 37.09 -5.91 -57.40
C GLY A 713 37.41 -5.43 -55.98
N ALA A 714 37.23 -6.29 -54.99
CA ALA A 714 37.21 -5.88 -53.57
C ALA A 714 38.56 -5.37 -53.05
N ASP A 715 39.68 -5.87 -53.55
CA ASP A 715 41.01 -5.60 -53.01
C ASP A 715 41.48 -4.16 -53.26
N THR A 716 40.82 -3.39 -54.14
CA THR A 716 41.06 -1.94 -54.32
C THR A 716 40.18 -1.07 -53.41
N ILE A 717 39.35 -1.66 -52.54
CA ILE A 717 38.45 -0.96 -51.63
C ILE A 717 39.08 -0.88 -50.23
N LEU A 718 39.40 0.35 -49.81
CA LEU A 718 39.78 0.69 -48.45
C LEU A 718 38.52 0.91 -47.62
N THR A 719 38.34 0.19 -46.51
CA THR A 719 37.26 0.47 -45.55
C THR A 719 37.80 1.05 -44.24
N THR A 720 36.91 1.65 -43.43
CA THR A 720 37.25 2.01 -42.05
C THR A 720 37.74 0.83 -41.23
N ALA A 721 37.27 -0.40 -41.48
CA ALA A 721 37.72 -1.57 -40.73
C ALA A 721 39.20 -1.86 -40.99
N ASP A 722 39.64 -1.79 -42.24
CA ASP A 722 41.04 -2.01 -42.64
C ASP A 722 41.96 -0.93 -42.05
N LEU A 723 41.53 0.33 -42.09
CA LEU A 723 42.25 1.46 -41.47
C LEU A 723 42.49 1.23 -39.97
N TYR A 724 41.44 0.89 -39.20
CA TYR A 724 41.58 0.62 -37.78
C TYR A 724 42.36 -0.69 -37.52
N GLN A 725 42.26 -1.73 -38.37
CA GLN A 725 43.06 -2.95 -38.26
C GLN A 725 44.55 -2.68 -38.49
N MET A 726 44.89 -1.90 -39.51
CA MET A 726 46.27 -1.46 -39.78
C MET A 726 46.83 -0.65 -38.61
N LYS A 727 46.02 0.24 -38.02
CA LYS A 727 46.37 0.97 -36.80
C LYS A 727 46.62 0.04 -35.61
N GLN A 728 45.81 -1.01 -35.42
CA GLN A 728 46.06 -2.02 -34.39
C GLN A 728 47.38 -2.77 -34.65
N VAL A 729 47.65 -3.18 -35.89
CA VAL A 729 48.91 -3.85 -36.26
C VAL A 729 50.12 -2.95 -36.04
N LYS A 730 50.03 -1.63 -36.32
CA LYS A 730 51.05 -0.65 -35.92
C LYS A 730 51.22 -0.60 -34.40
N ARG A 731 50.13 -0.48 -33.64
CA ARG A 731 50.19 -0.41 -32.17
C ARG A 731 50.77 -1.67 -31.56
N GLU A 732 50.39 -2.86 -32.01
CA GLU A 732 50.98 -4.13 -31.54
C GLU A 732 52.45 -4.28 -31.91
N ARG A 733 52.88 -3.78 -33.08
CA ARG A 733 54.31 -3.74 -33.45
C ARG A 733 55.09 -2.77 -32.56
N GLU A 734 54.50 -1.62 -32.21
CA GLU A 734 55.10 -0.64 -31.32
C GLU A 734 55.14 -1.13 -29.87
N GLU A 735 54.06 -1.72 -29.36
CA GLU A 735 53.98 -2.39 -28.05
C GLU A 735 55.05 -3.49 -27.95
N ARG A 736 55.19 -4.35 -28.97
CA ARG A 736 56.26 -5.37 -29.04
C ARG A 736 57.65 -4.76 -29.20
N ARG A 737 57.82 -3.63 -29.90
CA ARG A 737 59.11 -2.92 -29.99
C ARG A 737 59.51 -2.37 -28.61
N ILE A 738 58.59 -1.72 -27.91
CA ILE A 738 58.80 -1.21 -26.55
C ILE A 738 59.06 -2.36 -25.58
N GLU A 739 58.36 -3.49 -25.72
CA GLU A 739 58.60 -4.70 -24.93
C GLU A 739 59.99 -5.27 -25.19
N VAL A 740 60.39 -5.49 -26.45
CA VAL A 740 61.74 -5.96 -26.83
C VAL A 740 62.82 -4.98 -26.37
N GLU A 741 62.66 -3.67 -26.60
CA GLU A 741 63.56 -2.65 -26.06
C GLU A 741 63.62 -2.68 -24.52
N SER A 742 62.54 -3.02 -23.83
CA SER A 742 62.55 -3.17 -22.38
C SER A 742 63.29 -4.43 -21.94
N GLN A 743 63.10 -5.55 -22.64
CA GLN A 743 63.81 -6.80 -22.39
C GLN A 743 65.32 -6.64 -22.68
N GLU A 744 65.71 -5.97 -23.77
CA GLU A 744 67.10 -5.59 -24.07
C GLU A 744 67.72 -4.64 -23.03
N ARG A 745 66.92 -3.80 -22.35
CA ARG A 745 67.39 -2.99 -21.20
C ARG A 745 67.62 -3.83 -19.94
N TYR A 746 66.95 -4.97 -19.80
CA TYR A 746 67.07 -5.89 -18.65
C TYR A 746 68.01 -7.08 -18.90
N GLU A 747 68.41 -7.37 -20.13
CA GLU A 747 69.48 -8.32 -20.44
C GLU A 747 70.78 -7.96 -19.68
N PRO A 748 71.31 -8.87 -18.84
CA PRO A 748 72.55 -8.63 -18.12
C PRO A 748 73.75 -8.74 -19.07
N MET A 749 74.64 -7.74 -19.09
CA MET A 749 75.79 -7.76 -20.01
C MET A 749 76.81 -8.84 -19.62
N VAL A 750 76.94 -9.10 -18.31
CA VAL A 750 77.70 -10.23 -17.75
C VAL A 750 76.99 -10.71 -16.48
N THR A 751 76.75 -12.02 -16.38
CA THR A 751 76.53 -12.73 -15.12
C THR A 751 77.82 -13.41 -14.70
N LEU A 752 78.28 -13.16 -13.45
CA LEU A 752 79.44 -13.82 -12.87
C LEU A 752 78.98 -14.95 -11.95
N PRO A 753 78.93 -16.22 -12.42
CA PRO A 753 78.26 -17.30 -11.69
C PRO A 753 78.92 -17.68 -10.36
N SER A 754 80.19 -17.34 -10.17
CA SER A 754 80.94 -17.55 -8.92
C SER A 754 80.68 -16.51 -7.83
N LEU A 755 79.99 -15.40 -8.14
CA LEU A 755 79.76 -14.29 -7.20
C LEU A 755 78.28 -13.92 -7.03
N GLY A 756 77.38 -14.39 -7.90
CA GLY A 756 75.95 -14.04 -7.86
C GLY A 756 75.65 -12.57 -8.19
N ILE A 757 76.64 -11.81 -8.66
CA ILE A 757 76.50 -10.39 -9.02
C ILE A 757 76.16 -10.29 -10.51
N THR A 758 75.08 -9.56 -10.79
CA THR A 758 74.58 -9.28 -12.14
C THR A 758 74.81 -7.81 -12.46
N ILE A 759 75.60 -7.51 -13.49
CA ILE A 759 75.92 -6.12 -13.88
C ILE A 759 75.04 -5.71 -15.06
N GLY A 760 74.11 -4.79 -14.81
CA GLY A 760 73.24 -4.20 -15.84
C GLY A 760 74.00 -3.25 -16.77
N LYS A 761 73.49 -3.08 -17.99
CA LYS A 761 74.03 -2.14 -19.00
C LYS A 761 73.93 -0.70 -18.44
N PRO A 762 75.03 0.08 -18.33
CA PRO A 762 74.94 1.47 -17.85
C PRO A 762 74.17 2.34 -18.86
N LYS A 763 73.53 3.42 -18.39
CA LYS A 763 72.84 4.40 -19.27
C LYS A 763 73.87 5.16 -20.11
N LEU A 764 74.11 4.67 -21.33
CA LEU A 764 74.99 5.31 -22.32
C LEU A 764 74.31 6.44 -23.12
N SER A 765 73.03 6.73 -22.83
CA SER A 765 72.27 7.86 -23.38
C SER A 765 72.87 9.19 -22.92
N GLY A 766 73.79 9.74 -23.71
CA GLY A 766 74.54 10.97 -23.41
C GLY A 766 76.00 10.94 -23.88
N TYR A 767 76.55 9.75 -24.17
CA TYR A 767 77.93 9.58 -24.65
C TYR A 767 77.99 9.50 -26.19
N SER A 768 79.08 9.99 -26.77
CA SER A 768 79.38 9.84 -28.20
C SER A 768 79.69 8.38 -28.58
N LYS A 769 79.61 8.06 -29.88
CA LYS A 769 79.90 6.72 -30.40
C LYS A 769 81.32 6.24 -30.04
N ASP A 770 82.30 7.15 -30.01
CA ASP A 770 83.69 6.82 -29.69
C ASP A 770 83.94 6.64 -28.19
N GLU A 771 83.22 7.37 -27.33
CA GLU A 771 83.22 7.13 -25.88
C GLU A 771 82.58 5.78 -25.55
N VAL A 772 81.41 5.48 -26.15
CA VAL A 772 80.76 4.16 -26.02
C VAL A 772 81.70 3.03 -26.44
N LYS A 773 82.47 3.22 -27.52
CA LYS A 773 83.47 2.25 -27.96
C LYS A 773 84.62 2.12 -26.95
N ARG A 774 85.19 3.22 -26.47
CA ARG A 774 86.28 3.23 -25.48
C ARG A 774 85.87 2.56 -24.17
N ILE A 775 84.68 2.87 -23.65
CA ILE A 775 84.12 2.26 -22.43
C ILE A 775 83.99 0.73 -22.58
N ARG A 776 83.56 0.24 -23.74
CA ARG A 776 83.52 -1.21 -24.03
C ARG A 776 84.91 -1.82 -24.07
N GLU A 777 85.87 -1.19 -24.76
CA GLU A 777 87.25 -1.67 -24.84
C GLU A 777 87.97 -1.68 -23.48
N GLU A 778 87.71 -0.69 -22.61
CA GLU A 778 88.26 -0.62 -21.26
C GLU A 778 87.61 -1.64 -20.30
N GLY A 779 86.29 -1.81 -20.36
CA GLY A 779 85.59 -2.87 -19.62
C GLY A 779 86.03 -4.27 -20.03
N GLN A 780 86.25 -4.52 -21.33
CA GLN A 780 86.75 -5.79 -21.82
C GLN A 780 88.22 -6.03 -21.42
N LYS A 781 89.06 -4.98 -21.39
CA LYS A 781 90.42 -5.06 -20.80
C LYS A 781 90.37 -5.42 -19.31
N ALA A 782 89.48 -4.81 -18.53
CA ALA A 782 89.32 -5.11 -17.10
C ALA A 782 88.91 -6.57 -16.86
N LEU A 783 88.05 -7.15 -17.70
CA LEU A 783 87.64 -8.56 -17.64
C LEU A 783 88.74 -9.55 -18.08
N THR A 784 89.71 -9.11 -18.88
CA THR A 784 90.83 -9.94 -19.37
C THR A 784 92.15 -9.75 -18.62
N ALA A 785 92.21 -8.80 -17.68
CA ALA A 785 93.39 -8.58 -16.85
C ALA A 785 93.58 -9.76 -15.88
N PRO A 786 94.73 -10.48 -15.90
CA PRO A 786 94.95 -11.58 -14.97
C PRO A 786 94.99 -11.06 -13.53
N GLN A 787 94.23 -11.70 -12.64
CA GLN A 787 94.21 -11.36 -11.22
C GLN A 787 95.63 -11.44 -10.63
N ARG A 788 96.22 -10.29 -10.32
CA ARG A 788 97.46 -10.24 -9.53
C ARG A 788 97.14 -10.76 -8.14
N GLY A 789 97.87 -11.80 -7.73
CA GLY A 789 97.56 -12.58 -6.54
C GLY A 789 97.48 -11.75 -5.26
N SER A 790 96.57 -12.14 -4.38
CA SER A 790 96.38 -11.58 -3.04
C SER A 790 97.60 -11.86 -2.16
N GLY A 791 98.56 -10.92 -2.13
CA GLY A 791 99.44 -10.75 -0.98
C GLY A 791 98.60 -10.20 0.16
N GLY A 792 98.39 -11.01 1.20
CA GLY A 792 97.32 -10.75 2.18
C GLY A 792 97.64 -9.68 3.23
N TRP A 793 96.56 -9.04 3.69
CA TRP A 793 96.26 -8.69 5.07
C TRP A 793 94.76 -8.96 5.30
#